data_AF-A0A444TW11-F1
#
_entry.id   AF-A0A444TW11-F1
#
_cell.length_a   1.000
_cell.length_b   1.000
_cell.length_c   1.000
_cell.angle_alpha   90.00
_cell.angle_beta   90.00
_cell.angle_gamma   90.00
#
_symmetry.space_group_name_H-M   'P 1'
#
loop_
_entity.id
_entity.type
_entity.pdbx_description
1 polymer ?
#
loop_
_entity_poly.entity_id
_entity_poly.type
_entity_poly.pdbx_seq_one_letter_code
_entity_poly.pdbx_strand_id
1 'polypeptide(L)'
;MQCADILPDKASEGGWVRAKAVFNNAVKGTISMVQQIFPDGSSSDTILQVDLQSTQSPDVTEASWYIHTNRLQDNDHTCSDVGDDYNPFKMSIGAGYSTNCSPGHPLSCMVGDMTSKQGPISLGNRQLLTDANLPLAGDFTVVYRSIVLKSTSGILDCASILPDSPAALLTFLKVNSFSRFEFRSTVASILKVQPWEVTILPGAPSLIYKDKCQQVNFFVSGDVNITKTLQHEEKLGKFRQSKLCSPDGKRMPPKITTELLRQLRQAMKNSKYISEPIQAYIVPSGDAHQSEYIAPCDCRREFISGFTGSAGTAIITEKHAAIWTDGRYFLQAAQQIDKNWTLMKMGLKETPSQEDWLLSVLPEGSKVGVDPWIIPADQWKTMSKALTSAGHSLVAVQENLIDLFWTDRSARPSSPLIVLGLNYTGITWQDKITSLRTKMADRKITWFVITALDEIAWLFNLRGADIEYNPVFFAYAIIGRSSIRLFINGDCMADPAVKEHLQLNSSSKPEFEVQVLLYESILTELQGVCGGLGPKEKVWISDKASFALTNTIPKIHRSPTQYTPICLAKAVKNATEIEGMRRAHIKDAVALCELFAWLDKEVPKGTVTEISSADKAQELRRQQKDFVDLSFPTISAVGPNGAIIHYSPLPETNRTLSLNELYLIDSGAQFKDGTTDVTRTVHFGTPTAYEKECFTYVLKGYIAINAAVFPSGTKGHLLDSFARSALWESGLDYLHGTGHGVGCFLNVHEGPCGISYKTFADEPLEAGMIVSDEPGFYEDGSFGIRIENVVLVVPAKPKYNYRNRGSLTFEPLTLVPIQVKMMNTDMLTQKERDWVDEYHKQCREVVGAELERQGRHAALQWLIRETQPIA
;
A
#
# COMPACT_ATOMS: atom_id res chain seq x y z
N MET A 1 -3.36 -56.74 39.76
CA MET A 1 -4.25 -55.80 39.06
C MET A 1 -3.68 -54.41 39.25
N GLN A 2 -3.31 -53.74 38.16
CA GLN A 2 -3.02 -52.31 38.18
C GLN A 2 -4.26 -51.60 37.66
N CYS A 3 -4.75 -50.60 38.40
CA CYS A 3 -5.75 -49.67 37.92
C CYS A 3 -5.02 -48.42 37.41
N ALA A 4 -5.52 -47.84 36.32
CA ALA A 4 -5.05 -46.57 35.78
C ALA A 4 -6.23 -45.59 35.73
N ASP A 5 -5.95 -44.32 35.99
CA ASP A 5 -6.93 -43.26 35.85
C ASP A 5 -7.18 -42.96 34.36
N ILE A 6 -8.46 -42.83 33.98
CA ILE A 6 -8.83 -42.30 32.66
C ILE A 6 -8.67 -40.79 32.72
N LEU A 7 -7.53 -40.30 32.23
CA LEU A 7 -7.26 -38.87 32.11
C LEU A 7 -7.68 -38.38 30.71
N PRO A 8 -8.16 -37.14 30.56
CA PRO A 8 -8.38 -36.56 29.24
C PRO A 8 -7.06 -36.53 28.48
N ASP A 9 -7.09 -37.04 27.25
CA ASP A 9 -5.95 -37.00 26.35
C ASP A 9 -5.55 -35.54 26.11
N LYS A 10 -4.33 -35.20 26.53
CA LYS A 10 -3.73 -33.87 26.35
C LYS A 10 -2.88 -33.78 25.08
N ALA A 11 -2.98 -34.74 24.15
CA ALA A 11 -2.41 -34.64 22.80
C ALA A 11 -3.12 -33.50 22.03
N SER A 12 -2.81 -32.26 22.43
CA SER A 12 -3.48 -31.02 22.05
C SER A 12 -3.03 -30.47 20.70
N GLU A 13 -2.45 -31.29 19.84
CA GLU A 13 -1.91 -30.82 18.55
C GLU A 13 -2.65 -31.39 17.33
N GLY A 14 -3.48 -32.42 17.50
CA GLY A 14 -4.26 -33.02 16.40
C GLY A 14 -5.61 -32.34 16.17
N GLY A 15 -5.99 -32.10 14.91
CA GLY A 15 -7.25 -31.48 14.50
C GLY A 15 -8.24 -32.48 13.91
N TRP A 16 -9.54 -32.26 14.15
CA TRP A 16 -10.60 -33.12 13.62
C TRP A 16 -11.06 -32.67 12.23
N VAL A 17 -11.10 -33.62 11.30
CA VAL A 17 -11.69 -33.47 9.97
C VAL A 17 -12.98 -34.24 9.91
N ARG A 18 -14.05 -33.57 9.49
CA ARG A 18 -15.41 -34.13 9.41
C ARG A 18 -15.95 -33.96 8.00
N ALA A 19 -16.53 -35.02 7.47
CA ALA A 19 -17.18 -35.02 6.16
C ALA A 19 -18.46 -35.87 6.19
N LYS A 20 -19.39 -35.58 5.29
CA LYS A 20 -20.65 -36.31 5.17
C LYS A 20 -21.07 -36.50 3.73
N ALA A 21 -21.62 -37.67 3.43
CA ALA A 21 -22.35 -37.96 2.21
C ALA A 21 -23.83 -38.15 2.57
N VAL A 22 -24.71 -37.33 1.96
CA VAL A 22 -26.15 -37.35 2.24
C VAL A 22 -26.88 -37.92 1.03
N PHE A 23 -27.59 -39.03 1.24
CA PHE A 23 -28.43 -39.67 0.24
C PHE A 23 -29.88 -39.20 0.45
N ASN A 24 -30.53 -38.75 -0.62
CA ASN A 24 -31.86 -38.15 -0.56
C ASN A 24 -32.86 -38.77 -1.55
N ASN A 25 -32.45 -39.78 -2.32
CA ASN A 25 -33.25 -40.35 -3.42
C ASN A 25 -33.75 -41.76 -3.08
N ALA A 26 -33.30 -42.78 -3.82
CA ALA A 26 -33.72 -44.17 -3.63
C ALA A 26 -33.26 -44.72 -2.28
N VAL A 27 -32.12 -44.24 -1.79
CA VAL A 27 -31.64 -44.44 -0.42
C VAL A 27 -31.71 -43.09 0.32
N LYS A 28 -32.15 -43.12 1.57
CA LYS A 28 -32.15 -41.95 2.46
C LYS A 28 -31.23 -42.15 3.64
N GLY A 29 -30.51 -41.11 4.03
CA GLY A 29 -29.66 -41.12 5.22
C GLY A 29 -28.28 -40.56 4.95
N THR A 30 -27.33 -40.85 5.86
CA THR A 30 -26.01 -40.24 5.84
C THR A 30 -24.91 -41.25 6.10
N ILE A 31 -23.79 -41.07 5.40
CA ILE A 31 -22.49 -41.63 5.80
C ILE A 31 -21.65 -40.47 6.32
N SER A 32 -21.38 -40.46 7.63
CA SER A 32 -20.53 -39.46 8.29
C SER A 32 -19.14 -40.04 8.52
N MET A 33 -18.11 -39.25 8.23
CA MET A 33 -16.71 -39.65 8.32
C MET A 33 -15.96 -38.68 9.23
N VAL A 34 -15.15 -39.21 10.14
CA VAL A 34 -14.36 -38.43 11.07
C VAL A 34 -12.94 -38.99 11.15
N GLN A 35 -11.93 -38.12 11.04
CA GLN A 35 -10.53 -38.48 11.12
C GLN A 35 -9.76 -37.41 11.91
N GLN A 36 -8.84 -37.82 12.78
CA GLN A 36 -7.92 -36.92 13.46
C GLN A 36 -6.62 -36.81 12.66
N ILE A 37 -6.15 -35.60 12.42
CA ILE A 37 -4.92 -35.30 11.66
C ILE A 37 -3.92 -34.59 12.56
N PHE A 38 -2.65 -34.96 12.49
CA PHE A 38 -1.58 -34.41 13.32
C PHE A 38 -0.63 -33.51 12.51
N PRO A 39 0.12 -32.60 13.17
CA PRO A 39 0.99 -31.64 12.48
C PRO A 39 2.14 -32.25 11.67
N ASP A 40 2.55 -33.47 12.02
CA ASP A 40 3.57 -34.23 11.30
C ASP A 40 3.05 -34.88 10.00
N GLY A 41 1.76 -34.70 9.70
CA GLY A 41 1.08 -35.28 8.53
C GLY A 41 0.55 -36.69 8.76
N SER A 42 0.72 -37.26 9.96
CA SER A 42 0.08 -38.53 10.32
C SER A 42 -1.41 -38.33 10.63
N SER A 43 -2.17 -39.42 10.60
CA SER A 43 -3.61 -39.40 10.85
C SER A 43 -4.06 -40.65 11.60
N SER A 44 -5.14 -40.51 12.37
CA SER A 44 -5.86 -41.68 12.87
C SER A 44 -6.52 -42.45 11.72
N ASP A 45 -7.02 -43.64 12.02
CA ASP A 45 -7.99 -44.30 11.15
C ASP A 45 -9.24 -43.41 10.99
N THR A 46 -9.91 -43.55 9.86
CA THR A 46 -11.16 -42.83 9.59
C THR A 46 -12.32 -43.63 10.15
N ILE A 47 -13.09 -43.01 11.04
CA ILE A 47 -14.31 -43.58 11.61
C ILE A 47 -15.48 -43.23 10.69
N LEU A 48 -16.21 -44.25 10.23
CA LEU A 48 -17.39 -44.10 9.40
C LEU A 48 -18.64 -44.50 10.18
N GLN A 49 -19.59 -43.59 10.28
CA GLN A 49 -20.93 -43.87 10.77
C GLN A 49 -21.89 -43.91 9.59
N VAL A 50 -22.39 -45.11 9.29
CA VAL A 50 -23.34 -45.36 8.20
C VAL A 50 -24.73 -45.48 8.79
N ASP A 51 -25.64 -44.63 8.32
CA ASP A 51 -27.05 -44.63 8.71
C ASP A 51 -27.90 -44.42 7.45
N LEU A 52 -28.27 -45.52 6.79
CA LEU A 52 -28.96 -45.52 5.50
C LEU A 52 -30.21 -46.39 5.53
N GLN A 53 -31.23 -45.96 4.80
CA GLN A 53 -32.51 -46.66 4.67
C GLN A 53 -32.97 -46.69 3.21
N SER A 54 -33.31 -47.88 2.70
CA SER A 54 -33.94 -48.03 1.37
C SER A 54 -35.37 -47.48 1.38
N THR A 55 -35.75 -46.69 0.37
CA THR A 55 -37.10 -46.08 0.28
C THR A 55 -37.99 -46.65 -0.82
N GLN A 56 -37.41 -47.27 -1.85
CA GLN A 56 -38.14 -47.69 -3.06
C GLN A 56 -38.32 -49.20 -3.20
N SER A 57 -37.60 -50.02 -2.43
CA SER A 57 -37.70 -51.49 -2.48
C SER A 57 -37.33 -52.09 -1.13
N PRO A 58 -38.29 -52.63 -0.35
CA PRO A 58 -38.02 -53.25 0.95
C PRO A 58 -37.20 -54.55 0.86
N ASP A 59 -37.03 -55.12 -0.34
CA ASP A 59 -36.28 -56.37 -0.56
C ASP A 59 -34.76 -56.19 -0.69
N VAL A 60 -34.27 -54.96 -0.83
CA VAL A 60 -32.82 -54.66 -0.88
C VAL A 60 -32.34 -54.23 0.50
N THR A 61 -31.77 -55.17 1.24
CA THR A 61 -31.34 -54.96 2.64
C THR A 61 -29.87 -54.53 2.76
N GLU A 62 -29.08 -54.74 1.71
CA GLU A 62 -27.65 -54.44 1.66
C GLU A 62 -27.25 -53.83 0.30
N ALA A 63 -26.20 -53.02 0.29
CA ALA A 63 -25.62 -52.44 -0.91
C ALA A 63 -24.10 -52.58 -0.92
N SER A 64 -23.55 -52.88 -2.10
CA SER A 64 -22.13 -52.64 -2.37
C SER A 64 -21.93 -51.14 -2.53
N TRP A 65 -20.80 -50.63 -2.07
CA TRP A 65 -20.48 -49.21 -2.03
C TRP A 65 -19.04 -48.95 -2.44
N TYR A 66 -18.86 -47.91 -3.26
CA TYR A 66 -17.60 -47.53 -3.87
C TYR A 66 -17.45 -46.01 -3.84
N ILE A 67 -16.23 -45.52 -3.63
CA ILE A 67 -15.89 -44.11 -3.77
C ILE A 67 -15.26 -43.93 -5.14
N HIS A 68 -15.86 -43.09 -5.95
CA HIS A 68 -15.43 -42.79 -7.30
C HIS A 68 -14.64 -41.46 -7.36
N THR A 69 -13.97 -41.21 -8.48
CA THR A 69 -12.98 -40.12 -8.59
C THR A 69 -13.61 -38.73 -8.64
N ASN A 70 -14.75 -38.55 -9.29
CA ASN A 70 -15.37 -37.24 -9.50
C ASN A 70 -16.42 -36.91 -8.43
N ARG A 71 -16.72 -35.63 -8.27
CA ARG A 71 -17.88 -35.15 -7.53
C ARG A 71 -19.13 -35.24 -8.43
N LEU A 72 -20.30 -35.45 -7.83
CA LEU A 72 -21.57 -35.26 -8.56
C LEU A 72 -21.75 -33.80 -8.97
N GLN A 73 -22.18 -33.58 -10.20
CA GLN A 73 -22.63 -32.27 -10.68
C GLN A 73 -23.96 -31.90 -10.00
N ASP A 74 -24.23 -30.61 -9.87
CA ASP A 74 -25.47 -30.14 -9.25
C ASP A 74 -26.68 -30.66 -10.05
N ASN A 75 -27.59 -31.39 -9.37
CA ASN A 75 -28.77 -32.07 -9.91
C ASN A 75 -28.54 -33.39 -10.69
N ASP A 76 -27.35 -34.00 -10.66
CA ASP A 76 -27.19 -35.36 -11.17
C ASP A 76 -27.67 -36.39 -10.12
N HIS A 77 -28.79 -37.06 -10.44
CA HIS A 77 -29.36 -38.15 -9.64
C HIS A 77 -29.15 -39.54 -10.28
N THR A 78 -28.44 -39.60 -11.40
CA THR A 78 -28.23 -40.80 -12.21
C THR A 78 -26.83 -41.39 -12.07
N CYS A 79 -25.95 -40.71 -11.31
CA CYS A 79 -24.57 -41.13 -11.03
C CYS A 79 -23.75 -41.32 -12.33
N SER A 80 -24.03 -40.50 -13.34
CA SER A 80 -23.62 -40.76 -14.73
C SER A 80 -22.17 -40.36 -15.02
N ASP A 81 -21.61 -39.39 -14.28
CA ASP A 81 -20.28 -38.80 -14.52
C ASP A 81 -19.35 -38.84 -13.29
N VAL A 82 -19.46 -39.91 -12.50
CA VAL A 82 -18.69 -40.08 -11.26
C VAL A 82 -17.24 -40.56 -11.47
N GLY A 83 -16.88 -40.98 -12.69
CA GLY A 83 -15.54 -41.49 -13.03
C GLY A 83 -15.27 -42.90 -12.49
N ASP A 84 -14.01 -43.32 -12.48
CA ASP A 84 -13.58 -44.64 -12.00
C ASP A 84 -13.47 -44.71 -10.47
N ASP A 85 -13.41 -45.93 -9.92
CA ASP A 85 -13.13 -46.20 -8.52
C ASP A 85 -11.82 -45.51 -8.09
N TYR A 86 -11.87 -44.80 -6.96
CA TYR A 86 -10.77 -43.95 -6.52
C TYR A 86 -9.53 -44.77 -6.13
N ASN A 87 -8.49 -44.69 -6.96
CA ASN A 87 -7.26 -45.48 -6.80
C ASN A 87 -5.99 -44.58 -6.86
N PRO A 88 -5.78 -43.70 -5.85
CA PRO A 88 -4.67 -42.73 -5.88
C PRO A 88 -3.28 -43.39 -5.84
N PHE A 89 -3.18 -44.58 -5.26
CA PHE A 89 -1.93 -45.33 -5.13
C PHE A 89 -1.65 -46.30 -6.28
N LYS A 90 -2.50 -46.30 -7.33
CA LYS A 90 -2.37 -47.15 -8.52
C LYS A 90 -2.25 -48.64 -8.19
N MET A 91 -3.10 -49.11 -7.26
CA MET A 91 -3.22 -50.52 -6.91
C MET A 91 -3.57 -51.35 -8.15
N SER A 92 -2.94 -52.52 -8.29
CA SER A 92 -3.16 -53.41 -9.45
C SER A 92 -4.50 -54.15 -9.33
N ILE A 93 -5.39 -53.94 -10.30
CA ILE A 93 -6.76 -54.48 -10.35
C ILE A 93 -6.92 -55.74 -11.23
N GLY A 94 -5.81 -56.42 -11.53
CA GLY A 94 -5.80 -57.62 -12.38
C GLY A 94 -6.26 -58.91 -11.69
N ALA A 95 -5.92 -60.06 -12.27
CA ALA A 95 -6.39 -61.41 -11.88
C ALA A 95 -6.02 -61.91 -10.45
N GLY A 96 -5.47 -61.05 -9.58
CA GLY A 96 -5.18 -61.34 -8.17
C GLY A 96 -5.73 -60.28 -7.19
N TYR A 97 -6.53 -59.32 -7.67
CA TYR A 97 -7.06 -58.26 -6.82
C TYR A 97 -8.07 -58.79 -5.79
N SER A 98 -9.02 -59.62 -6.20
CA SER A 98 -10.03 -60.21 -5.31
C SER A 98 -9.47 -61.16 -4.25
N THR A 99 -8.25 -61.68 -4.44
CA THR A 99 -7.55 -62.52 -3.46
C THR A 99 -6.72 -61.70 -2.47
N ASN A 100 -6.23 -60.53 -2.89
CA ASN A 100 -5.36 -59.68 -2.07
C ASN A 100 -6.14 -58.59 -1.34
N CYS A 101 -7.17 -58.04 -1.96
CA CYS A 101 -8.08 -57.07 -1.36
C CYS A 101 -9.19 -57.81 -0.59
N SER A 102 -9.17 -57.68 0.73
CA SER A 102 -10.12 -58.33 1.64
C SER A 102 -10.20 -57.56 2.96
N PRO A 103 -11.20 -57.82 3.82
CA PRO A 103 -11.26 -57.20 5.15
C PRO A 103 -10.05 -57.54 6.05
N GLY A 104 -9.37 -58.66 5.80
CA GLY A 104 -8.13 -59.02 6.49
C GLY A 104 -6.87 -58.32 5.96
N HIS A 105 -6.93 -57.75 4.75
CA HIS A 105 -5.83 -57.06 4.08
C HIS A 105 -6.31 -55.75 3.43
N PRO A 106 -6.89 -54.81 4.19
CA PRO A 106 -7.56 -53.63 3.62
C PRO A 106 -6.59 -52.67 2.92
N LEU A 107 -5.31 -52.69 3.27
CA LEU A 107 -4.27 -51.87 2.61
C LEU A 107 -3.92 -52.37 1.19
N SER A 108 -4.30 -53.60 0.85
CA SER A 108 -4.15 -54.16 -0.51
C SER A 108 -5.30 -53.78 -1.45
N CYS A 109 -6.33 -53.11 -0.93
CA CYS A 109 -7.48 -52.65 -1.70
C CYS A 109 -7.26 -51.27 -2.31
N MET A 110 -7.99 -50.98 -3.39
CA MET A 110 -8.16 -49.59 -3.83
C MET A 110 -8.83 -48.78 -2.71
N VAL A 111 -8.41 -47.52 -2.56
CA VAL A 111 -8.99 -46.61 -1.54
C VAL A 111 -10.51 -46.53 -1.68
N GLY A 112 -11.01 -46.48 -2.92
CA GLY A 112 -12.43 -46.39 -3.21
C GLY A 112 -13.20 -47.71 -3.18
N ASP A 113 -12.56 -48.87 -3.06
CA ASP A 113 -13.26 -50.15 -2.97
C ASP A 113 -13.64 -50.46 -1.51
N MET A 114 -14.70 -49.80 -1.04
CA MET A 114 -15.15 -49.94 0.34
C MET A 114 -15.83 -51.28 0.60
N THR A 115 -16.45 -51.88 -0.42
CA THR A 115 -17.13 -53.17 -0.29
C THR A 115 -16.14 -54.30 -0.02
N SER A 116 -15.04 -54.37 -0.76
CA SER A 116 -14.04 -55.42 -0.54
C SER A 116 -13.25 -55.20 0.76
N LYS A 117 -13.12 -53.93 1.21
CA LYS A 117 -12.46 -53.57 2.49
C LYS A 117 -13.30 -53.85 3.72
N GLN A 118 -14.59 -53.49 3.69
CA GLN A 118 -15.44 -53.40 4.88
C GLN A 118 -16.67 -54.33 4.82
N GLY A 119 -16.92 -54.95 3.66
CA GLY A 119 -18.18 -55.63 3.37
C GLY A 119 -19.26 -54.67 2.82
N PRO A 120 -20.40 -55.22 2.38
CA PRO A 120 -21.55 -54.41 1.97
C PRO A 120 -22.15 -53.67 3.18
N ILE A 121 -22.81 -52.55 2.91
CA ILE A 121 -23.48 -51.75 3.95
C ILE A 121 -24.95 -52.10 4.06
N SER A 122 -25.49 -52.05 5.27
CA SER A 122 -26.91 -52.28 5.56
C SER A 122 -27.75 -51.06 5.19
N LEU A 123 -28.90 -51.28 4.55
CA LEU A 123 -29.89 -50.25 4.23
C LEU A 123 -31.09 -50.25 5.20
N GLY A 124 -30.83 -50.58 6.47
CA GLY A 124 -31.85 -50.58 7.52
C GLY A 124 -31.31 -50.59 8.95
N ASN A 125 -30.01 -50.81 9.15
CA ASN A 125 -29.35 -50.74 10.46
C ASN A 125 -28.20 -49.74 10.43
N ARG A 126 -28.02 -49.03 11.54
CA ARG A 126 -26.86 -48.15 11.75
C ARG A 126 -25.60 -48.98 11.96
N GLN A 127 -24.52 -48.64 11.26
CA GLN A 127 -23.22 -49.30 11.36
C GLN A 127 -22.13 -48.29 11.72
N LEU A 128 -21.14 -48.75 12.50
CA LEU A 128 -19.91 -48.03 12.79
C LEU A 128 -18.74 -48.85 12.24
N LEU A 129 -17.98 -48.28 11.31
CA LEU A 129 -16.85 -48.91 10.64
C LEU A 129 -15.60 -48.04 10.83
N THR A 130 -14.43 -48.66 10.67
CA THR A 130 -13.14 -47.96 10.74
C THR A 130 -12.29 -48.36 9.55
N ASP A 131 -11.69 -47.39 8.86
CA ASP A 131 -10.83 -47.62 7.70
C ASP A 131 -9.46 -46.95 7.87
N ALA A 132 -8.41 -47.77 7.79
CA ALA A 132 -7.02 -47.32 7.96
C ALA A 132 -6.45 -46.59 6.74
N ASN A 133 -7.11 -46.61 5.58
CA ASN A 133 -6.63 -46.03 4.34
C ASN A 133 -7.74 -45.26 3.60
N LEU A 134 -8.42 -44.38 4.35
CA LEU A 134 -9.45 -43.49 3.82
C LEU A 134 -9.18 -42.04 4.23
N PRO A 135 -8.20 -41.36 3.62
CA PRO A 135 -7.78 -40.03 4.03
C PRO A 135 -8.90 -38.98 3.81
N LEU A 136 -9.23 -38.21 4.84
CA LEU A 136 -10.17 -37.09 4.76
C LEU A 136 -9.48 -35.75 4.46
N ALA A 137 -8.16 -35.64 4.65
CA ALA A 137 -7.38 -34.45 4.38
C ALA A 137 -6.18 -34.73 3.46
N GLY A 138 -5.48 -33.67 3.05
CA GLY A 138 -4.29 -33.77 2.21
C GLY A 138 -4.59 -34.04 0.73
N ASP A 139 -3.56 -34.41 -0.04
CA ASP A 139 -3.65 -34.50 -1.51
C ASP A 139 -4.42 -35.71 -2.02
N PHE A 140 -4.58 -36.73 -1.18
CA PHE A 140 -5.34 -37.94 -1.52
C PHE A 140 -6.74 -37.98 -0.89
N THR A 141 -7.24 -36.85 -0.39
CA THR A 141 -8.55 -36.78 0.27
C THR A 141 -9.68 -37.41 -0.56
N VAL A 142 -10.58 -38.13 0.12
CA VAL A 142 -11.86 -38.57 -0.45
C VAL A 142 -12.96 -37.51 -0.35
N VAL A 143 -12.71 -36.43 0.39
CA VAL A 143 -13.62 -35.29 0.44
C VAL A 143 -13.70 -34.65 -0.96
N TYR A 144 -14.91 -34.27 -1.35
CA TYR A 144 -15.26 -33.75 -2.68
C TYR A 144 -15.20 -34.79 -3.80
N ARG A 145 -15.40 -36.07 -3.44
CA ARG A 145 -15.64 -37.19 -4.36
C ARG A 145 -17.05 -37.76 -4.16
N SER A 146 -17.45 -38.78 -4.89
CA SER A 146 -18.79 -39.39 -4.75
C SER A 146 -18.74 -40.82 -4.22
N ILE A 147 -19.69 -41.18 -3.36
CA ILE A 147 -20.02 -42.55 -3.00
C ILE A 147 -21.12 -43.04 -3.95
N VAL A 148 -20.96 -44.24 -4.50
CA VAL A 148 -21.94 -44.92 -5.35
C VAL A 148 -22.35 -46.22 -4.69
N LEU A 149 -23.65 -46.39 -4.49
CA LEU A 149 -24.27 -47.60 -3.97
C LEU A 149 -24.75 -48.46 -5.14
N LYS A 150 -24.48 -49.76 -5.10
CA LYS A 150 -24.82 -50.74 -6.14
C LYS A 150 -25.52 -51.94 -5.52
N SER A 151 -26.53 -52.44 -6.24
CA SER A 151 -27.18 -53.73 -6.03
C SER A 151 -26.75 -54.71 -7.12
N THR A 152 -27.24 -55.94 -7.04
CA THR A 152 -27.11 -56.94 -8.13
C THR A 152 -27.76 -56.47 -9.44
N SER A 153 -28.73 -55.55 -9.38
CA SER A 153 -29.42 -54.97 -10.55
C SER A 153 -28.78 -53.70 -11.11
N GLY A 154 -27.72 -53.16 -10.49
CA GLY A 154 -27.04 -51.94 -10.93
C GLY A 154 -26.95 -50.87 -9.84
N ILE A 155 -26.68 -49.62 -10.25
CA ILE A 155 -26.54 -48.47 -9.33
C ILE A 155 -27.88 -48.20 -8.64
N LEU A 156 -27.84 -48.10 -7.31
CA LEU A 156 -28.99 -47.77 -6.46
C LEU A 156 -29.11 -46.26 -6.23
N ASP A 157 -28.01 -45.63 -5.80
CA ASP A 157 -27.97 -44.21 -5.48
C ASP A 157 -26.52 -43.73 -5.37
N CYS A 158 -26.30 -42.42 -5.33
CA CYS A 158 -25.00 -41.82 -5.10
C CYS A 158 -25.10 -40.51 -4.33
N ALA A 159 -24.00 -40.15 -3.64
CA ALA A 159 -23.90 -38.91 -2.90
C ALA A 159 -22.47 -38.35 -2.94
N SER A 160 -22.33 -37.03 -2.97
CA SER A 160 -21.02 -36.39 -2.81
C SER A 160 -20.59 -36.39 -1.35
N ILE A 161 -19.33 -36.71 -1.08
CA ILE A 161 -18.67 -36.54 0.21
C ILE A 161 -18.33 -35.06 0.34
N LEU A 162 -19.05 -34.32 1.18
CA LEU A 162 -18.83 -32.90 1.40
C LEU A 162 -18.16 -32.67 2.75
N PRO A 163 -17.24 -31.69 2.86
CA PRO A 163 -16.69 -31.33 4.16
C PRO A 163 -17.82 -30.76 5.03
N ASP A 164 -17.84 -31.14 6.30
CA ASP A 164 -18.61 -30.44 7.32
C ASP A 164 -17.83 -29.23 7.85
N SER A 165 -16.52 -29.22 7.63
CA SER A 165 -15.65 -28.08 7.89
C SER A 165 -15.82 -26.94 6.86
N PRO A 166 -15.48 -25.68 7.20
CA PRO A 166 -15.59 -24.54 6.32
C PRO A 166 -14.81 -24.71 5.01
N ALA A 167 -15.49 -24.55 3.87
CA ALA A 167 -14.91 -24.60 2.54
C ALA A 167 -15.05 -23.25 1.81
N ALA A 168 -14.08 -22.93 0.94
CA ALA A 168 -14.09 -21.70 0.15
C ALA A 168 -13.48 -21.93 -1.24
N LEU A 169 -13.93 -21.09 -2.18
CA LEU A 169 -13.43 -21.02 -3.54
C LEU A 169 -12.65 -19.71 -3.74
N LEU A 170 -11.37 -19.80 -4.08
CA LEU A 170 -10.58 -18.65 -4.51
C LEU A 170 -10.44 -18.67 -6.04
N THR A 171 -10.72 -17.53 -6.66
CA THR A 171 -10.63 -17.35 -8.12
C THR A 171 -9.68 -16.21 -8.44
N PHE A 172 -8.56 -16.51 -9.06
CA PHE A 172 -7.46 -15.56 -9.28
C PHE A 172 -6.81 -15.76 -10.65
N LEU A 173 -5.94 -14.84 -11.05
CA LEU A 173 -5.23 -14.95 -12.33
C LEU A 173 -4.38 -16.22 -12.37
N LYS A 174 -4.26 -16.82 -13.55
CA LYS A 174 -3.40 -17.99 -13.72
C LYS A 174 -1.97 -17.64 -13.31
N VAL A 175 -1.39 -18.45 -12.43
CA VAL A 175 0.02 -18.34 -12.03
C VAL A 175 0.87 -19.29 -12.87
N ASN A 176 2.11 -18.89 -13.21
CA ASN A 176 2.99 -19.69 -14.07
C ASN A 176 3.31 -21.08 -13.48
N SER A 177 3.42 -21.18 -12.15
CA SER A 177 3.60 -22.44 -11.42
C SER A 177 2.78 -22.43 -10.13
N PHE A 178 1.74 -23.27 -10.05
CA PHE A 178 0.91 -23.38 -8.85
C PHE A 178 1.54 -24.36 -7.86
N SER A 179 2.02 -23.86 -6.72
CA SER A 179 2.50 -24.68 -5.62
C SER A 179 1.39 -24.92 -4.61
N ARG A 180 0.99 -26.19 -4.43
CA ARG A 180 0.00 -26.60 -3.42
C ARG A 180 0.46 -26.28 -2.00
N PHE A 181 1.76 -26.44 -1.72
CA PHE A 181 2.36 -26.09 -0.42
C PHE A 181 2.28 -24.58 -0.16
N GLU A 182 2.68 -23.76 -1.13
CA GLU A 182 2.68 -22.30 -0.97
C GLU A 182 1.27 -21.76 -0.79
N PHE A 183 0.29 -22.30 -1.53
CA PHE A 183 -1.11 -21.95 -1.36
C PHE A 183 -1.61 -22.27 0.06
N ARG A 184 -1.37 -23.51 0.53
CA ARG A 184 -1.75 -23.94 1.90
C ARG A 184 -1.12 -23.04 2.95
N SER A 185 0.19 -22.77 2.86
CA SER A 185 0.92 -21.93 3.81
C SER A 185 0.41 -20.49 3.83
N THR A 186 0.06 -19.94 2.67
CA THR A 186 -0.49 -18.58 2.56
C THR A 186 -1.86 -18.48 3.22
N VAL A 187 -2.78 -19.39 2.88
CA VAL A 187 -4.13 -19.44 3.48
C VAL A 187 -4.05 -19.67 4.99
N ALA A 188 -3.18 -20.59 5.42
CA ALA A 188 -2.99 -20.94 6.81
C ALA A 188 -2.49 -19.75 7.64
N SER A 189 -1.50 -19.01 7.13
CA SER A 189 -0.97 -17.78 7.75
C SER A 189 -2.07 -16.72 7.98
N ILE A 190 -2.95 -16.52 6.99
CA ILE A 190 -4.05 -15.54 7.07
C ILE A 190 -5.07 -15.95 8.13
N LEU A 191 -5.42 -17.24 8.16
CA LEU A 191 -6.39 -17.78 9.10
C LEU A 191 -5.83 -18.04 10.49
N LYS A 192 -4.51 -17.89 10.69
CA LYS A 192 -3.78 -18.25 11.90
C LYS A 192 -3.96 -19.73 12.28
N VAL A 193 -3.93 -20.58 11.26
CA VAL A 193 -3.96 -22.06 11.38
C VAL A 193 -2.66 -22.63 10.81
N GLN A 194 -2.44 -23.92 10.96
CA GLN A 194 -1.28 -24.60 10.42
C GLN A 194 -1.50 -25.04 8.95
N PRO A 195 -0.46 -25.13 8.11
CA PRO A 195 -0.61 -25.51 6.70
C PRO A 195 -1.28 -26.87 6.48
N TRP A 196 -1.11 -27.82 7.40
CA TRP A 196 -1.73 -29.16 7.34
C TRP A 196 -3.25 -29.11 7.56
N GLU A 197 -3.79 -28.05 8.18
CA GLU A 197 -5.21 -27.84 8.38
C GLU A 197 -5.92 -27.40 7.08
N VAL A 198 -5.17 -27.02 6.03
CA VAL A 198 -5.71 -26.57 4.75
C VAL A 198 -5.66 -27.69 3.70
N THR A 199 -6.82 -28.18 3.27
CA THR A 199 -6.92 -29.21 2.24
C THR A 199 -7.47 -28.64 0.93
N ILE A 200 -6.64 -28.67 -0.13
CA ILE A 200 -7.05 -28.34 -1.50
C ILE A 200 -7.86 -29.49 -2.07
N LEU A 201 -9.08 -29.21 -2.52
CA LEU A 201 -10.02 -30.21 -3.00
C LEU A 201 -9.64 -30.74 -4.40
N PRO A 202 -10.02 -31.99 -4.73
CA PRO A 202 -9.88 -32.57 -6.07
C PRO A 202 -10.34 -31.64 -7.20
N GLY A 203 -9.62 -31.65 -8.31
CA GLY A 203 -9.89 -30.80 -9.48
C GLY A 203 -9.27 -29.39 -9.42
N ALA A 204 -8.65 -29.00 -8.30
CA ALA A 204 -7.97 -27.71 -8.15
C ALA A 204 -6.43 -27.81 -8.32
N PRO A 205 -5.78 -26.81 -8.95
CA PRO A 205 -6.39 -25.65 -9.59
C PRO A 205 -7.10 -26.04 -10.91
N SER A 206 -8.29 -25.49 -11.15
CA SER A 206 -9.00 -25.62 -12.43
C SER A 206 -8.84 -24.35 -13.24
N LEU A 207 -8.61 -24.48 -14.56
CA LEU A 207 -8.52 -23.33 -15.47
C LEU A 207 -9.92 -22.88 -15.90
N ILE A 208 -10.12 -21.57 -15.93
CA ILE A 208 -11.38 -20.89 -16.30
C ILE A 208 -11.08 -19.67 -17.19
N TYR A 209 -12.10 -19.17 -17.89
CA TYR A 209 -12.01 -18.01 -18.79
C TYR A 209 -10.87 -18.10 -19.83
N LYS A 210 -10.88 -19.15 -20.66
CA LYS A 210 -9.88 -19.39 -21.72
C LYS A 210 -8.44 -19.42 -21.19
N ASP A 211 -8.21 -20.17 -20.12
CA ASP A 211 -6.90 -20.37 -19.48
C ASP A 211 -6.23 -19.11 -18.91
N LYS A 212 -6.97 -18.00 -18.75
CA LYS A 212 -6.44 -16.76 -18.14
C LYS A 212 -6.55 -16.73 -16.62
N CYS A 213 -7.47 -17.52 -16.09
CA CYS A 213 -7.84 -17.53 -14.68
C CYS A 213 -7.81 -18.95 -14.15
N GLN A 214 -7.64 -19.10 -12.85
CA GLN A 214 -7.71 -20.39 -12.19
C GLN A 214 -8.49 -20.30 -10.88
N GLN A 215 -9.16 -21.40 -10.54
CA GLN A 215 -9.89 -21.53 -9.28
C GLN A 215 -9.27 -22.61 -8.40
N VAL A 216 -9.22 -22.34 -7.11
CA VAL A 216 -8.78 -23.30 -6.10
C VAL A 216 -9.88 -23.43 -5.05
N ASN A 217 -10.52 -24.59 -5.03
CA ASN A 217 -11.46 -24.97 -4.00
C ASN A 217 -10.71 -25.67 -2.86
N PHE A 218 -10.98 -25.30 -1.62
CA PHE A 218 -10.30 -25.87 -0.45
C PHE A 218 -11.21 -25.83 0.78
N PHE A 219 -10.90 -26.65 1.78
CA PHE A 219 -11.50 -26.53 3.11
C PHE A 219 -10.42 -26.44 4.19
N VAL A 220 -10.83 -25.96 5.36
CA VAL A 220 -9.96 -25.83 6.54
C VAL A 220 -10.51 -26.69 7.67
N SER A 221 -9.68 -27.54 8.25
CA SER A 221 -10.02 -28.39 9.39
C SER A 221 -10.33 -27.55 10.64
N GLY A 222 -11.29 -28.00 11.47
CA GLY A 222 -11.71 -27.28 12.68
C GLY A 222 -12.77 -26.16 12.45
N ASP A 223 -13.10 -25.45 13.53
CA ASP A 223 -14.13 -24.40 13.55
C ASP A 223 -13.50 -23.02 13.24
N VAL A 224 -13.16 -22.80 11.96
CA VAL A 224 -12.45 -21.60 11.51
C VAL A 224 -13.37 -20.65 10.72
N ASN A 225 -13.30 -19.35 10.99
CA ASN A 225 -14.05 -18.37 10.22
C ASN A 225 -13.37 -18.06 8.87
N ILE A 226 -13.75 -18.80 7.82
CA ILE A 226 -13.15 -18.69 6.48
C ILE A 226 -13.46 -17.38 5.75
N THR A 227 -14.49 -16.63 6.16
CA THR A 227 -14.76 -15.28 5.60
C THR A 227 -13.63 -14.29 5.86
N LYS A 228 -12.76 -14.52 6.85
CA LYS A 228 -11.54 -13.72 7.06
C LYS A 228 -10.54 -13.84 5.90
N THR A 229 -10.44 -14.99 5.24
CA THR A 229 -9.53 -15.17 4.07
C THR A 229 -9.98 -14.30 2.89
N LEU A 230 -11.29 -14.17 2.70
CA LEU A 230 -11.87 -13.35 1.64
C LEU A 230 -11.84 -11.84 1.96
N GLN A 231 -11.78 -11.46 3.23
CA GLN A 231 -11.66 -10.06 3.68
C GLN A 231 -10.22 -9.54 3.62
N HIS A 232 -9.21 -10.40 3.74
CA HIS A 232 -7.79 -10.03 3.69
C HIS A 232 -7.15 -10.30 2.31
N GLU A 233 -7.78 -9.82 1.24
CA GLU A 233 -7.34 -10.04 -0.15
C GLU A 233 -5.87 -9.67 -0.41
N GLU A 234 -5.37 -8.62 0.24
CA GLU A 234 -4.01 -8.11 0.03
C GLU A 234 -2.92 -9.09 0.49
N LYS A 235 -3.19 -9.87 1.54
CA LYS A 235 -2.25 -10.86 2.08
C LYS A 235 -2.20 -12.16 1.27
N LEU A 236 -3.14 -12.36 0.34
CA LEU A 236 -3.14 -13.52 -0.55
C LEU A 236 -2.06 -13.41 -1.65
N GLY A 237 -1.44 -12.25 -1.83
CA GLY A 237 -0.38 -12.03 -2.82
C GLY A 237 -0.83 -12.47 -4.22
N LYS A 238 -0.08 -13.39 -4.85
CA LYS A 238 -0.42 -13.94 -6.18
C LYS A 238 -1.69 -14.79 -6.24
N PHE A 239 -2.26 -15.17 -5.09
CA PHE A 239 -3.53 -15.90 -4.99
C PHE A 239 -4.73 -14.98 -4.71
N ARG A 240 -4.52 -13.66 -4.72
CA ARG A 240 -5.56 -12.65 -4.51
C ARG A 240 -6.67 -12.80 -5.55
N GLN A 241 -7.92 -12.74 -5.10
CA GLN A 241 -9.05 -12.81 -6.02
C GLN A 241 -8.94 -11.73 -7.10
N SER A 242 -9.13 -12.13 -8.35
CA SER A 242 -9.06 -11.21 -9.48
C SER A 242 -10.44 -10.96 -10.05
N LYS A 243 -10.80 -9.67 -10.18
CA LYS A 243 -12.07 -9.23 -10.80
C LYS A 243 -12.11 -9.51 -12.31
N LEU A 244 -10.95 -9.72 -12.95
CA LEU A 244 -10.85 -10.21 -14.34
C LEU A 244 -11.35 -11.66 -14.48
N CYS A 245 -11.40 -12.39 -13.36
CA CYS A 245 -11.86 -13.75 -13.26
C CYS A 245 -13.28 -13.85 -12.67
N SER A 246 -14.02 -12.74 -12.64
CA SER A 246 -15.46 -12.72 -12.31
C SER A 246 -16.32 -12.87 -13.58
N PRO A 247 -17.52 -13.48 -13.48
CA PRO A 247 -18.35 -13.79 -14.66
C PRO A 247 -18.73 -12.59 -15.54
N ASP A 248 -18.62 -11.36 -15.02
CA ASP A 248 -19.21 -10.16 -15.64
C ASP A 248 -18.26 -9.23 -16.39
N GLY A 249 -16.94 -9.47 -16.44
CA GLY A 249 -16.02 -8.80 -17.39
C GLY A 249 -16.08 -7.25 -17.50
N LYS A 250 -16.71 -6.56 -16.56
CA LYS A 250 -16.84 -5.09 -16.55
C LYS A 250 -15.76 -4.49 -15.65
N ARG A 251 -15.18 -3.38 -16.12
CA ARG A 251 -14.38 -2.44 -15.32
C ARG A 251 -15.00 -2.28 -13.95
N MET A 252 -14.18 -2.17 -12.89
CA MET A 252 -14.64 -2.06 -11.51
C MET A 252 -15.87 -1.13 -11.45
N PRO A 253 -17.05 -1.63 -11.05
CA PRO A 253 -18.09 -0.70 -10.66
C PRO A 253 -17.54 0.12 -9.50
N PRO A 254 -17.76 1.44 -9.49
CA PRO A 254 -17.35 2.28 -8.39
C PRO A 254 -17.91 1.71 -7.08
N LYS A 255 -17.22 1.95 -5.96
CA LYS A 255 -17.68 1.48 -4.64
C LYS A 255 -19.12 1.96 -4.46
N ILE A 256 -20.05 1.04 -4.18
CA ILE A 256 -21.44 1.43 -3.92
C ILE A 256 -21.49 2.04 -2.52
N THR A 257 -21.67 3.36 -2.44
CA THR A 257 -21.57 4.14 -1.20
C THR A 257 -22.92 4.54 -0.62
N THR A 258 -24.03 4.15 -1.26
CA THR A 258 -25.40 4.52 -0.84
C THR A 258 -25.67 4.23 0.64
N GLU A 259 -25.32 3.05 1.12
CA GLU A 259 -25.54 2.66 2.52
C GLU A 259 -24.60 3.40 3.48
N LEU A 260 -23.33 3.61 3.09
CA LEU A 260 -22.37 4.36 3.90
C LEU A 260 -22.80 5.83 4.07
N LEU A 261 -23.27 6.47 2.99
CA LEU A 261 -23.83 7.81 3.04
C LEU A 261 -25.10 7.88 3.90
N ARG A 262 -25.95 6.84 3.87
CA ARG A 262 -27.13 6.73 4.74
C ARG A 262 -26.72 6.68 6.21
N GLN A 263 -25.74 5.85 6.55
CA GLN A 263 -25.22 5.70 7.91
C GLN A 263 -24.58 7.01 8.41
N LEU A 264 -23.76 7.67 7.58
CA LEU A 264 -23.17 8.96 7.92
C LEU A 264 -24.24 10.04 8.18
N ARG A 265 -25.24 10.16 7.29
CA ARG A 265 -26.35 11.12 7.46
C ARG A 265 -27.18 10.85 8.70
N GLN A 266 -27.28 9.58 9.12
CA GLN A 266 -27.90 9.22 10.40
C GLN A 266 -27.01 9.64 11.59
N ALA A 267 -25.70 9.44 11.51
CA ALA A 267 -24.74 9.87 12.52
C ALA A 267 -24.72 11.41 12.68
N MET A 268 -24.86 12.17 11.58
CA MET A 268 -25.01 13.63 11.55
C MET A 268 -26.24 14.18 12.28
N LYS A 269 -27.14 13.32 12.78
CA LYS A 269 -28.34 13.70 13.57
C LYS A 269 -28.37 13.06 14.96
N ASN A 270 -27.35 12.28 15.31
CA ASN A 270 -27.38 11.46 16.51
C ASN A 270 -26.89 12.27 17.73
N SER A 271 -27.81 12.51 18.67
CA SER A 271 -27.57 13.30 19.89
C SER A 271 -26.50 12.75 20.82
N LYS A 272 -26.03 11.51 20.61
CA LYS A 272 -24.90 10.93 21.34
C LYS A 272 -23.57 11.59 20.99
N TYR A 273 -23.39 12.03 19.75
CA TYR A 273 -22.10 12.50 19.22
C TYR A 273 -22.07 14.01 18.98
N ILE A 274 -23.24 14.61 18.80
CA ILE A 274 -23.42 16.04 18.50
C ILE A 274 -24.59 16.58 19.32
N SER A 275 -24.47 17.79 19.87
CA SER A 275 -25.52 18.40 20.68
C SER A 275 -26.75 18.80 19.86
N GLU A 276 -26.54 19.17 18.60
CA GLU A 276 -27.57 19.52 17.63
C GLU A 276 -27.23 18.91 16.27
N PRO A 277 -28.22 18.53 15.45
CA PRO A 277 -27.98 17.99 14.11
C PRO A 277 -27.15 18.94 13.24
N ILE A 278 -26.18 18.37 12.52
CA ILE A 278 -25.36 19.09 11.52
C ILE A 278 -25.89 18.83 10.12
N GLN A 279 -25.85 19.85 9.25
CA GLN A 279 -26.39 19.80 7.88
C GLN A 279 -25.32 19.43 6.84
N ALA A 280 -24.05 19.56 7.20
CA ALA A 280 -22.92 19.06 6.42
C ALA A 280 -21.82 18.48 7.31
N TYR A 281 -21.05 17.54 6.77
CA TYR A 281 -19.87 16.95 7.40
C TYR A 281 -18.69 16.92 6.42
N ILE A 282 -17.55 17.46 6.84
CA ILE A 282 -16.32 17.54 6.03
C ILE A 282 -15.40 16.37 6.41
N VAL A 283 -14.89 15.66 5.40
CA VAL A 283 -13.96 14.55 5.53
C VAL A 283 -12.73 14.83 4.64
N PRO A 284 -11.69 15.49 5.18
CA PRO A 284 -10.43 15.68 4.46
C PRO A 284 -9.66 14.36 4.32
N SER A 285 -8.66 14.31 3.43
CA SER A 285 -7.73 13.17 3.35
C SER A 285 -6.76 13.08 4.53
N GLY A 286 -6.45 14.21 5.18
CA GLY A 286 -5.38 14.30 6.18
C GLY A 286 -5.62 13.46 7.45
N ASP A 287 -4.54 13.10 8.12
CA ASP A 287 -4.55 12.52 9.46
C ASP A 287 -4.32 13.61 10.54
N ALA A 288 -4.14 13.18 11.79
CA ALA A 288 -3.91 14.08 12.91
C ALA A 288 -2.58 14.86 12.84
N HIS A 289 -1.67 14.45 11.96
CA HIS A 289 -0.33 14.98 11.78
C HIS A 289 -0.13 15.68 10.43
N GLN A 290 -1.18 15.75 9.61
CA GLN A 290 -1.17 16.34 8.27
C GLN A 290 -0.18 15.62 7.34
N SER A 291 -0.07 14.30 7.51
CA SER A 291 0.71 13.43 6.64
C SER A 291 0.19 13.49 5.19
N GLU A 292 1.08 13.38 4.22
CA GLU A 292 0.68 13.33 2.80
C GLU A 292 0.17 11.94 2.40
N TYR A 293 0.96 10.91 2.69
CA TYR A 293 0.51 9.52 2.69
C TYR A 293 -0.12 9.21 4.04
N ILE A 294 -1.19 8.42 4.03
CA ILE A 294 -2.03 8.19 5.19
C ILE A 294 -2.05 6.69 5.50
N ALA A 295 -1.95 6.32 6.78
CA ALA A 295 -2.10 4.93 7.18
C ALA A 295 -3.53 4.42 6.89
N PRO A 296 -3.72 3.11 6.61
CA PRO A 296 -5.05 2.56 6.29
C PRO A 296 -6.15 2.91 7.30
N CYS A 297 -5.81 3.03 8.59
CA CYS A 297 -6.76 3.40 9.65
C CYS A 297 -7.28 4.85 9.56
N ASP A 298 -6.63 5.72 8.80
CA ASP A 298 -7.00 7.13 8.65
C ASP A 298 -7.54 7.46 7.24
N CYS A 299 -7.59 6.48 6.32
CA CYS A 299 -8.15 6.59 4.95
C CYS A 299 -9.69 6.74 4.90
N ARG A 300 -10.28 7.56 5.77
CA ARG A 300 -11.73 7.75 5.94
C ARG A 300 -12.42 8.26 4.69
N ARG A 301 -11.79 9.19 3.98
CA ARG A 301 -12.27 9.75 2.71
C ARG A 301 -12.37 8.66 1.63
N GLU A 302 -11.40 7.75 1.58
CA GLU A 302 -11.45 6.59 0.69
C GLU A 302 -12.56 5.62 1.12
N PHE A 303 -12.67 5.33 2.42
CA PHE A 303 -13.72 4.46 2.92
C PHE A 303 -15.13 4.98 2.56
N ILE A 304 -15.41 6.27 2.75
CA ILE A 304 -16.76 6.82 2.49
C ILE A 304 -17.07 6.98 0.99
N SER A 305 -16.07 7.19 0.13
CA SER A 305 -16.28 7.55 -1.29
C SER A 305 -15.84 6.50 -2.32
N GLY A 306 -14.91 5.62 -1.96
CA GLY A 306 -14.21 4.72 -2.88
C GLY A 306 -13.02 5.36 -3.62
N PHE A 307 -12.80 6.67 -3.50
CA PHE A 307 -11.70 7.36 -4.15
C PHE A 307 -10.38 7.22 -3.38
N THR A 308 -9.37 6.66 -4.04
CA THR A 308 -8.08 6.25 -3.45
C THR A 308 -6.91 7.20 -3.76
N GLY A 309 -7.13 8.34 -4.42
CA GLY A 309 -6.06 9.30 -4.71
C GLY A 309 -5.47 9.90 -3.43
N SER A 310 -4.21 10.36 -3.41
CA SER A 310 -3.62 10.86 -2.15
C SER A 310 -4.28 12.16 -1.67
N ALA A 311 -4.73 13.02 -2.59
CA ALA A 311 -5.34 14.31 -2.25
C ALA A 311 -6.85 14.35 -2.52
N GLY A 312 -7.63 14.79 -1.54
CA GLY A 312 -9.02 15.18 -1.74
C GLY A 312 -9.74 15.62 -0.47
N THR A 313 -10.94 16.17 -0.64
CA THR A 313 -11.84 16.50 0.48
C THR A 313 -13.26 16.15 0.09
N ALA A 314 -13.87 15.25 0.86
CA ALA A 314 -15.27 14.90 0.72
C ALA A 314 -16.13 15.79 1.62
N ILE A 315 -17.22 16.32 1.09
CA ILE A 315 -18.22 17.08 1.85
C ILE A 315 -19.59 16.43 1.61
N ILE A 316 -20.20 15.97 2.69
CA ILE A 316 -21.48 15.28 2.66
C ILE A 316 -22.51 16.18 3.33
N THR A 317 -23.60 16.49 2.63
CA THR A 317 -24.77 17.18 3.19
C THR A 317 -25.94 16.20 3.33
N GLU A 318 -27.07 16.67 3.86
CA GLU A 318 -28.30 15.87 3.89
C GLU A 318 -28.72 15.37 2.49
N LYS A 319 -28.41 16.13 1.43
CA LYS A 319 -28.89 15.87 0.06
C LYS A 319 -27.78 15.56 -0.94
N HIS A 320 -26.56 16.04 -0.70
CA HIS A 320 -25.45 15.95 -1.65
C HIS A 320 -24.25 15.22 -1.04
N ALA A 321 -23.38 14.69 -1.90
CA ALA A 321 -22.04 14.27 -1.57
C ALA A 321 -21.12 14.78 -2.68
N ALA A 322 -20.11 15.57 -2.35
CA ALA A 322 -19.20 16.16 -3.30
C ALA A 322 -17.75 15.91 -2.87
N ILE A 323 -16.85 15.78 -3.85
CA ILE A 323 -15.43 15.53 -3.60
C ILE A 323 -14.56 16.47 -4.41
N TRP A 324 -13.73 17.25 -3.72
CA TRP A 324 -12.72 18.11 -4.33
C TRP A 324 -11.41 17.34 -4.45
N THR A 325 -10.79 17.40 -5.61
CA THR A 325 -9.41 16.92 -5.84
C THR A 325 -8.77 17.75 -6.95
N ASP A 326 -7.46 17.65 -7.09
CA ASP A 326 -6.68 18.41 -8.08
C ASP A 326 -6.47 17.63 -9.40
N GLY A 327 -5.86 18.30 -10.38
CA GLY A 327 -5.71 17.81 -11.76
C GLY A 327 -5.06 16.42 -11.89
N ARG A 328 -4.26 16.01 -10.90
CA ARG A 328 -3.64 14.68 -10.88
C ARG A 328 -4.66 13.54 -10.83
N TYR A 329 -5.87 13.81 -10.32
CA TYR A 329 -6.83 12.79 -9.93
C TYR A 329 -8.20 12.89 -10.59
N PHE A 330 -8.42 13.79 -11.55
CA PHE A 330 -9.75 13.95 -12.18
C PHE A 330 -10.27 12.66 -12.81
N LEU A 331 -9.42 11.96 -13.57
CA LEU A 331 -9.79 10.71 -14.24
C LEU A 331 -10.00 9.58 -13.24
N GLN A 332 -9.09 9.44 -12.27
CA GLN A 332 -9.18 8.42 -11.22
C GLN A 332 -10.45 8.60 -10.38
N ALA A 333 -10.73 9.82 -9.91
CA ALA A 333 -11.90 10.12 -9.11
C ALA A 333 -13.20 9.81 -9.86
N ALA A 334 -13.31 10.22 -11.13
CA ALA A 334 -14.48 9.95 -11.97
C ALA A 334 -14.73 8.44 -12.19
N GLN A 335 -13.69 7.61 -12.14
CA GLN A 335 -13.79 6.17 -12.30
C GLN A 335 -14.12 5.44 -10.98
N GLN A 336 -13.68 5.97 -9.83
CA GLN A 336 -13.77 5.29 -8.54
C GLN A 336 -15.01 5.66 -7.72
N ILE A 337 -15.55 6.86 -7.88
CA ILE A 337 -16.75 7.32 -7.16
C ILE A 337 -18.03 6.90 -7.89
N ASP A 338 -19.08 6.55 -7.12
CA ASP A 338 -20.37 6.19 -7.71
C ASP A 338 -21.23 7.43 -8.03
N LYS A 339 -22.42 7.18 -8.59
CA LYS A 339 -23.38 8.23 -8.99
C LYS A 339 -23.92 9.10 -7.85
N ASN A 340 -23.65 8.74 -6.58
CA ASN A 340 -24.04 9.58 -5.44
C ASN A 340 -23.11 10.79 -5.28
N TRP A 341 -21.91 10.75 -5.87
CA TRP A 341 -20.89 11.76 -5.71
C TRP A 341 -20.83 12.75 -6.88
N THR A 342 -20.56 14.01 -6.56
CA THR A 342 -20.22 15.06 -7.52
C THR A 342 -18.72 15.35 -7.45
N LEU A 343 -18.01 15.16 -8.56
CA LEU A 343 -16.59 15.52 -8.66
C LEU A 343 -16.41 17.03 -8.85
N MET A 344 -15.63 17.64 -7.98
CA MET A 344 -15.29 19.07 -8.00
C MET A 344 -13.81 19.22 -8.38
N LYS A 345 -13.55 19.69 -9.61
CA LYS A 345 -12.22 19.70 -10.23
C LYS A 345 -11.43 20.96 -9.87
N MET A 346 -10.60 20.91 -8.83
CA MET A 346 -9.87 22.08 -8.33
C MET A 346 -8.93 22.67 -9.39
N GLY A 347 -8.82 24.01 -9.44
CA GLY A 347 -7.97 24.74 -10.37
C GLY A 347 -8.66 25.13 -11.69
N LEU A 348 -9.82 24.54 -11.99
CA LEU A 348 -10.66 25.00 -13.09
C LEU A 348 -11.49 26.22 -12.67
N LYS A 349 -11.69 27.16 -13.60
CA LYS A 349 -12.32 28.47 -13.33
C LYS A 349 -13.78 28.34 -12.88
N GLU A 350 -14.47 27.32 -13.35
CA GLU A 350 -15.87 27.02 -13.08
C GLU A 350 -16.11 26.25 -11.77
N THR A 351 -15.05 25.69 -11.16
CA THR A 351 -15.19 24.90 -9.93
C THR A 351 -15.27 25.83 -8.72
N PRO A 352 -16.37 25.80 -7.94
CA PRO A 352 -16.47 26.61 -6.73
C PRO A 352 -15.49 26.13 -5.65
N SER A 353 -15.10 27.06 -4.76
CA SER A 353 -14.43 26.69 -3.51
C SER A 353 -15.35 25.83 -2.64
N GLN A 354 -14.77 25.13 -1.65
CA GLN A 354 -15.56 24.32 -0.71
C GLN A 354 -16.55 25.19 0.07
N GLU A 355 -16.09 26.37 0.47
CA GLU A 355 -16.86 27.39 1.16
C GLU A 355 -18.03 27.86 0.28
N ASP A 356 -17.75 28.34 -0.94
CA ASP A 356 -18.78 28.87 -1.85
C ASP A 356 -19.83 27.81 -2.19
N TRP A 357 -19.41 26.55 -2.38
CA TRP A 357 -20.35 25.47 -2.62
C TRP A 357 -21.25 25.21 -1.40
N LEU A 358 -20.68 25.13 -0.19
CA LEU A 358 -21.46 24.99 1.04
C LEU A 358 -22.49 26.12 1.18
N LEU A 359 -22.10 27.37 0.93
CA LEU A 359 -23.01 28.53 0.97
C LEU A 359 -24.15 28.41 -0.05
N SER A 360 -23.90 27.77 -1.20
CA SER A 360 -24.91 27.60 -2.25
C SER A 360 -25.93 26.49 -1.99
N VAL A 361 -25.60 25.50 -1.15
CA VAL A 361 -26.44 24.30 -0.95
C VAL A 361 -27.04 24.18 0.45
N LEU A 362 -26.53 24.93 1.43
CA LEU A 362 -26.98 24.84 2.82
C LEU A 362 -28.20 25.74 3.10
N PRO A 363 -29.17 25.26 3.90
CA PRO A 363 -30.20 26.12 4.49
C PRO A 363 -29.63 27.20 5.42
N GLU A 364 -30.33 28.32 5.60
CA GLU A 364 -29.97 29.36 6.57
C GLU A 364 -29.74 28.79 7.98
N GLY A 365 -28.74 29.31 8.69
CA GLY A 365 -28.45 28.87 10.07
C GLY A 365 -27.79 27.49 10.20
N SER A 366 -27.43 26.84 9.08
CA SER A 366 -26.82 25.50 9.10
C SER A 366 -25.52 25.39 9.90
N LYS A 367 -25.31 24.20 10.47
CA LYS A 367 -24.09 23.77 11.14
C LYS A 367 -23.32 22.79 10.26
N VAL A 368 -22.02 23.03 10.10
CA VAL A 368 -21.09 22.20 9.35
C VAL A 368 -20.14 21.53 10.34
N GLY A 369 -20.17 20.21 10.41
CA GLY A 369 -19.29 19.44 11.30
C GLY A 369 -17.98 19.04 10.62
N VAL A 370 -16.91 18.98 11.39
CA VAL A 370 -15.64 18.38 10.99
C VAL A 370 -14.93 17.85 12.24
N ASP A 371 -14.19 16.75 12.07
CA ASP A 371 -13.31 16.24 13.12
C ASP A 371 -12.13 17.21 13.33
N PRO A 372 -11.97 17.79 14.54
CA PRO A 372 -10.96 18.81 14.81
C PRO A 372 -9.52 18.28 14.78
N TRP A 373 -9.30 16.96 14.84
CA TRP A 373 -7.97 16.37 14.77
C TRP A 373 -7.42 16.36 13.35
N ILE A 374 -8.27 16.25 12.34
CA ILE A 374 -7.85 16.03 10.94
C ILE A 374 -8.03 17.26 10.04
N ILE A 375 -8.41 18.39 10.63
CA ILE A 375 -8.45 19.69 9.93
C ILE A 375 -7.37 20.63 10.48
N PRO A 376 -6.49 21.17 9.61
CA PRO A 376 -5.52 22.20 9.99
C PRO A 376 -6.19 23.46 10.53
N ALA A 377 -5.53 24.14 11.48
CA ALA A 377 -6.09 25.34 12.12
C ALA A 377 -6.26 26.53 11.17
N ASP A 378 -5.40 26.67 10.16
CA ASP A 378 -5.50 27.68 9.10
C ASP A 378 -6.73 27.44 8.19
N GLN A 379 -6.97 26.19 7.78
CA GLN A 379 -8.15 25.78 7.02
C GLN A 379 -9.44 25.97 7.83
N TRP A 380 -9.43 25.55 9.11
CA TRP A 380 -10.55 25.81 10.02
C TRP A 380 -10.88 27.30 10.07
N LYS A 381 -9.87 28.16 10.22
CA LYS A 381 -10.06 29.62 10.33
C LYS A 381 -10.69 30.20 9.05
N THR A 382 -10.23 29.77 7.87
CA THR A 382 -10.77 30.22 6.58
C THR A 382 -12.23 29.79 6.41
N MET A 383 -12.51 28.49 6.58
CA MET A 383 -13.85 27.91 6.48
C MET A 383 -14.82 28.52 7.51
N SER A 384 -14.40 28.61 8.78
CA SER A 384 -15.21 29.19 9.86
C SER A 384 -15.57 30.65 9.58
N LYS A 385 -14.63 31.45 9.06
CA LYS A 385 -14.88 32.85 8.70
C LYS A 385 -15.91 32.96 7.56
N ALA A 386 -15.76 32.15 6.51
CA ALA A 386 -16.69 32.15 5.37
C ALA A 386 -18.10 31.77 5.81
N LEU A 387 -18.24 30.65 6.53
CA LEU A 387 -19.53 30.17 7.05
C LEU A 387 -20.20 31.16 7.99
N THR A 388 -19.45 31.72 8.95
CA THR A 388 -20.00 32.70 9.92
C THR A 388 -20.49 33.97 9.22
N SER A 389 -19.78 34.43 8.19
CA SER A 389 -20.16 35.62 7.43
C SER A 389 -21.48 35.46 6.68
N ALA A 390 -21.88 34.21 6.40
CA ALA A 390 -23.15 33.86 5.75
C ALA A 390 -24.23 33.37 6.74
N GLY A 391 -24.00 33.47 8.05
CA GLY A 391 -24.97 33.04 9.07
C GLY A 391 -24.97 31.53 9.36
N HIS A 392 -23.96 30.79 8.93
CA HIS A 392 -23.74 29.39 9.28
C HIS A 392 -22.67 29.25 10.38
N SER A 393 -22.44 28.03 10.88
CA SER A 393 -21.37 27.77 11.86
C SER A 393 -20.57 26.50 11.55
N LEU A 394 -19.26 26.55 11.81
CA LEU A 394 -18.37 25.38 11.78
C LEU A 394 -18.26 24.80 13.20
N VAL A 395 -18.49 23.50 13.33
CA VAL A 395 -18.61 22.80 14.62
C VAL A 395 -17.59 21.68 14.71
N ALA A 396 -16.87 21.63 15.83
CA ALA A 396 -15.86 20.61 16.09
C ALA A 396 -16.54 19.37 16.65
N VAL A 397 -16.63 18.32 15.85
CA VAL A 397 -17.23 17.06 16.25
C VAL A 397 -16.11 16.16 16.76
N GLN A 398 -16.03 15.95 18.08
CA GLN A 398 -14.90 15.28 18.71
C GLN A 398 -14.76 13.81 18.28
N GLU A 399 -15.88 13.12 18.11
CA GLU A 399 -15.93 11.75 17.59
C GLU A 399 -15.97 11.79 16.07
N ASN A 400 -15.04 11.09 15.40
CA ASN A 400 -15.10 11.00 13.96
C ASN A 400 -16.30 10.15 13.52
N LEU A 401 -17.25 10.77 12.83
CA LEU A 401 -18.51 10.11 12.49
C LEU A 401 -18.34 8.90 11.54
N ILE A 402 -17.26 8.84 10.76
CA ILE A 402 -16.96 7.70 9.88
C ILE A 402 -16.58 6.46 10.70
N ASP A 403 -15.80 6.65 11.75
CA ASP A 403 -15.27 5.57 12.58
C ASP A 403 -16.40 4.81 13.31
N LEU A 404 -17.57 5.42 13.47
CA LEU A 404 -18.75 4.83 14.12
C LEU A 404 -19.34 3.62 13.38
N PHE A 405 -19.15 3.56 12.06
CA PHE A 405 -19.70 2.51 11.20
C PHE A 405 -18.66 1.83 10.31
N TRP A 406 -17.39 2.18 10.48
CA TRP A 406 -16.27 1.49 9.84
C TRP A 406 -15.86 0.27 10.67
N THR A 407 -16.63 -0.82 10.56
CA THR A 407 -16.52 -2.00 11.44
C THR A 407 -15.22 -2.80 11.29
N ASP A 408 -14.58 -2.74 10.14
CA ASP A 408 -13.34 -3.43 9.78
C ASP A 408 -12.13 -2.48 9.69
N ARG A 409 -12.23 -1.31 10.34
CA ARG A 409 -11.14 -0.34 10.42
C ARG A 409 -9.88 -0.98 11.00
N SER A 410 -8.77 -0.82 10.30
CA SER A 410 -7.48 -1.35 10.73
C SER A 410 -6.97 -0.64 11.99
N ALA A 411 -6.21 -1.37 12.81
CA ALA A 411 -5.50 -0.76 13.94
C ALA A 411 -4.45 0.23 13.44
N ARG A 412 -4.17 1.26 14.23
CA ARG A 412 -3.07 2.18 13.95
C ARG A 412 -1.74 1.41 13.96
N PRO A 413 -0.89 1.56 12.92
CA PRO A 413 0.45 0.99 12.92
C PRO A 413 1.28 1.44 14.14
N SER A 414 2.17 0.56 14.59
CA SER A 414 3.12 0.81 15.67
C SER A 414 4.38 -0.03 15.42
N SER A 415 5.04 0.26 14.31
CA SER A 415 6.23 -0.44 13.81
C SER A 415 7.46 -0.15 14.67
N PRO A 416 8.44 -1.07 14.78
CA PRO A 416 9.68 -0.83 15.51
C PRO A 416 10.45 0.40 15.01
N LEU A 417 11.06 1.13 15.93
CA LEU A 417 11.87 2.31 15.62
C LEU A 417 13.30 1.95 15.22
N ILE A 418 13.89 2.79 14.37
CA ILE A 418 15.28 2.68 13.90
C ILE A 418 16.06 3.89 14.42
N VAL A 419 17.19 3.64 15.09
CA VAL A 419 18.13 4.69 15.51
C VAL A 419 19.08 5.06 14.37
N LEU A 420 19.24 6.36 14.11
CA LEU A 420 20.24 6.87 13.17
C LEU A 420 21.44 7.45 13.92
N GLY A 421 22.61 6.83 13.70
CA GLY A 421 23.88 7.31 14.23
C GLY A 421 24.43 8.53 13.49
N LEU A 422 25.44 9.16 14.08
CA LEU A 422 26.05 10.41 13.56
C LEU A 422 26.68 10.28 12.17
N ASN A 423 27.06 9.07 11.74
CA ASN A 423 27.54 8.83 10.38
C ASN A 423 26.47 9.07 9.30
N TYR A 424 25.20 9.13 9.69
CA TYR A 424 24.08 9.47 8.82
C TYR A 424 23.56 10.89 9.09
N THR A 425 23.49 11.31 10.36
CA THR A 425 22.81 12.56 10.74
C THR A 425 23.74 13.76 10.88
N GLY A 426 25.04 13.56 11.09
CA GLY A 426 26.04 14.62 11.30
C GLY A 426 25.94 15.39 12.63
N ILE A 427 24.78 15.35 13.30
CA ILE A 427 24.51 16.07 14.55
C ILE A 427 23.63 15.25 15.51
N THR A 428 23.89 15.36 16.81
CA THR A 428 23.15 14.64 17.86
C THR A 428 21.75 15.23 18.06
N TRP A 429 20.82 14.44 18.60
CA TRP A 429 19.49 14.96 18.92
C TRP A 429 19.55 16.01 20.06
N GLN A 430 20.52 15.90 20.98
CA GLN A 430 20.76 16.86 22.05
C GLN A 430 21.20 18.22 21.51
N ASP A 431 22.08 18.25 20.50
CA ASP A 431 22.51 19.48 19.85
C ASP A 431 21.39 20.12 19.03
N LYS A 432 20.53 19.30 18.40
CA LYS A 432 19.29 19.76 17.75
C LYS A 432 18.33 20.41 18.75
N ILE A 433 18.09 19.77 19.91
CA ILE A 433 17.27 20.34 21.00
C ILE A 433 17.89 21.63 21.55
N THR A 434 19.22 21.68 21.70
CA THR A 434 19.92 22.89 22.15
C THR A 434 19.71 24.04 21.17
N SER A 435 19.88 23.78 19.87
CA SER A 435 19.64 24.76 18.80
C SER A 435 18.19 25.23 18.79
N LEU A 436 17.24 24.31 18.95
CA LEU A 436 15.81 24.62 19.04
C LEU A 436 15.49 25.50 20.26
N ARG A 437 16.02 25.18 21.44
CA ARG A 437 15.84 25.97 22.67
C ARG A 437 16.44 27.37 22.54
N THR A 438 17.56 27.53 21.84
CA THR A 438 18.10 28.86 21.51
C THR A 438 17.10 29.67 20.68
N LYS A 439 16.53 29.09 19.61
CA LYS A 439 15.49 29.76 18.80
C LYS A 439 14.23 30.08 19.61
N MET A 440 13.84 29.20 20.53
CA MET A 440 12.73 29.46 21.46
C MET A 440 13.04 30.66 22.37
N ALA A 441 14.25 30.72 22.93
CA ALA A 441 14.68 31.81 23.81
C ALA A 441 14.69 33.16 23.08
N ASP A 442 15.24 33.21 21.86
CA ASP A 442 15.29 34.42 21.01
C ASP A 442 13.88 35.02 20.78
N ARG A 443 12.86 34.17 20.68
CA ARG A 443 11.46 34.56 20.49
C ARG A 443 10.63 34.57 21.77
N LYS A 444 11.26 34.39 22.94
CA LYS A 444 10.58 34.34 24.26
C LYS A 444 9.49 33.28 24.35
N ILE A 445 9.68 32.16 23.66
CA ILE A 445 8.81 30.98 23.70
C ILE A 445 9.17 30.12 24.91
N THR A 446 8.16 29.61 25.62
CA THR A 446 8.35 28.70 26.77
C THR A 446 8.22 27.25 26.34
N TRP A 447 7.24 26.95 25.49
CA TRP A 447 6.93 25.60 25.03
C TRP A 447 6.79 25.56 23.51
N PHE A 448 7.17 24.46 22.89
CA PHE A 448 6.90 24.19 21.48
C PHE A 448 6.24 22.82 21.32
N VAL A 449 5.07 22.82 20.68
CA VAL A 449 4.31 21.61 20.32
C VAL A 449 4.65 21.22 18.89
N ILE A 450 5.18 20.01 18.71
CA ILE A 450 5.58 19.44 17.43
C ILE A 450 4.55 18.36 17.05
N THR A 451 3.95 18.52 15.88
CA THR A 451 2.91 17.62 15.35
C THR A 451 3.33 16.89 14.09
N ALA A 452 4.24 17.45 13.29
CA ALA A 452 4.69 16.83 12.05
C ALA A 452 5.65 15.65 12.35
N LEU A 453 5.36 14.48 11.77
CA LEU A 453 6.07 13.25 12.11
C LEU A 453 7.53 13.26 11.63
N ASP A 454 7.81 13.88 10.49
CA ASP A 454 9.15 14.05 9.94
C ASP A 454 10.01 14.99 10.81
N GLU A 455 9.42 16.04 11.40
CA GLU A 455 10.11 16.90 12.36
C GLU A 455 10.49 16.16 13.64
N ILE A 456 9.61 15.28 14.15
CA ILE A 456 9.87 14.46 15.33
C ILE A 456 10.97 13.44 15.03
N ALA A 457 10.85 12.72 13.92
CA ALA A 457 11.85 11.77 13.45
C ALA A 457 13.24 12.43 13.26
N TRP A 458 13.29 13.62 12.63
CA TRP A 458 14.52 14.37 12.47
C TRP A 458 15.09 14.85 13.81
N LEU A 459 14.26 15.42 14.70
CA LEU A 459 14.71 15.99 15.97
C LEU A 459 15.37 14.94 16.85
N PHE A 460 14.78 13.75 16.94
CA PHE A 460 15.26 12.66 17.78
C PHE A 460 16.23 11.70 17.08
N ASN A 461 16.58 11.91 15.81
CA ASN A 461 17.40 10.96 15.03
C ASN A 461 16.82 9.54 15.04
N LEU A 462 15.49 9.43 14.95
CA LEU A 462 14.75 8.18 14.89
C LEU A 462 14.02 8.07 13.57
N ARG A 463 13.73 6.85 13.12
CA ARG A 463 12.87 6.54 11.98
C ARG A 463 11.88 5.45 12.36
N GLY A 464 10.81 5.35 11.60
CA GLY A 464 9.77 4.34 11.76
C GLY A 464 9.27 3.83 10.41
N ALA A 465 8.17 3.10 10.45
CA ALA A 465 7.49 2.58 9.25
C ALA A 465 5.98 2.53 9.49
N ASP A 466 5.42 3.56 10.14
CA ASP A 466 3.98 3.62 10.43
C ASP A 466 3.17 4.19 9.26
N ILE A 467 3.83 5.01 8.42
CA ILE A 467 3.27 5.54 7.18
C ILE A 467 4.03 4.89 6.03
N GLU A 468 3.32 4.32 5.05
CA GLU A 468 3.96 3.76 3.87
C GLU A 468 4.80 4.84 3.18
N TYR A 469 5.99 4.43 2.70
CA TYR A 469 6.94 5.25 1.97
C TYR A 469 7.64 6.38 2.76
N ASN A 470 7.02 6.88 3.83
CA ASN A 470 7.57 7.88 4.72
C ASN A 470 8.11 7.21 5.99
N PRO A 471 9.44 7.21 6.25
CA PRO A 471 10.05 6.46 7.35
C PRO A 471 9.87 7.17 8.71
N VAL A 472 8.62 7.41 9.07
CA VAL A 472 8.16 8.13 10.27
C VAL A 472 7.33 7.22 11.17
N PHE A 473 7.04 7.69 12.38
CA PHE A 473 6.27 6.97 13.39
C PHE A 473 5.26 7.91 14.06
N PHE A 474 4.09 7.39 14.44
CA PHE A 474 3.05 8.19 15.07
C PHE A 474 3.50 8.70 16.43
N ALA A 475 3.73 10.01 16.51
CA ALA A 475 4.14 10.66 17.75
C ALA A 475 3.77 12.15 17.79
N TYR A 476 3.73 12.69 19.00
CA TYR A 476 3.81 14.14 19.24
C TYR A 476 5.01 14.44 20.14
N ALA A 477 5.49 15.68 20.13
CA ALA A 477 6.46 16.13 21.12
C ALA A 477 6.11 17.50 21.69
N ILE A 478 6.35 17.69 22.99
CA ILE A 478 6.29 18.98 23.67
C ILE A 478 7.67 19.29 24.25
N ILE A 479 8.31 20.32 23.71
CA ILE A 479 9.64 20.76 24.14
C ILE A 479 9.50 21.98 25.04
N GLY A 480 9.96 21.85 26.29
CA GLY A 480 10.10 22.95 27.23
C GLY A 480 11.54 23.46 27.31
N ARG A 481 11.76 24.51 28.11
CA ARG A 481 13.10 25.07 28.34
C ARG A 481 14.07 24.08 28.98
N SER A 482 13.57 23.16 29.80
CA SER A 482 14.36 22.16 30.54
C SER A 482 13.66 20.80 30.62
N SER A 483 12.68 20.55 29.75
CA SER A 483 11.94 19.28 29.71
C SER A 483 11.66 18.88 28.26
N ILE A 484 11.49 17.58 28.05
CA ILE A 484 11.16 16.98 26.76
C ILE A 484 10.09 15.93 27.02
N ARG A 485 8.95 16.04 26.34
CA ARG A 485 7.88 15.03 26.40
C ARG A 485 7.66 14.47 25.01
N LEU A 486 7.77 13.15 24.88
CA LEU A 486 7.52 12.40 23.65
C LEU A 486 6.28 11.53 23.85
N PHE A 487 5.26 11.75 23.04
CA PHE A 487 3.98 11.05 23.09
C PHE A 487 3.97 10.01 21.99
N ILE A 488 4.02 8.74 22.34
CA ILE A 488 4.25 7.64 21.40
C ILE A 488 3.69 6.34 21.97
N ASN A 489 3.34 5.38 21.10
CA ASN A 489 2.95 4.06 21.56
C ASN A 489 4.18 3.32 22.14
N GLY A 490 4.08 2.79 23.36
CA GLY A 490 5.20 2.12 24.04
C GLY A 490 5.72 0.89 23.30
N ASP A 491 4.89 0.21 22.51
CA ASP A 491 5.25 -1.02 21.79
C ASP A 491 6.38 -0.79 20.77
N CYS A 492 6.40 0.36 20.09
CA CYS A 492 7.46 0.68 19.11
C CYS A 492 8.83 0.97 19.77
N MET A 493 8.84 1.22 21.09
CA MET A 493 10.05 1.51 21.88
C MET A 493 10.65 0.29 22.56
N ALA A 494 10.24 -0.93 22.17
CA ALA A 494 10.70 -2.16 22.79
C ALA A 494 12.22 -2.38 22.65
N ASP A 495 12.83 -1.90 21.56
CA ASP A 495 14.25 -2.07 21.28
C ASP A 495 15.14 -1.35 22.31
N PRO A 496 16.03 -2.07 23.03
CA PRO A 496 16.99 -1.48 23.96
C PRO A 496 17.84 -0.36 23.36
N ALA A 497 18.20 -0.43 22.07
CA ALA A 497 19.00 0.59 21.39
C ALA A 497 18.28 1.95 21.33
N VAL A 498 16.96 1.94 21.20
CA VAL A 498 16.14 3.16 21.23
C VAL A 498 16.16 3.79 22.63
N LYS A 499 16.01 2.96 23.67
CA LYS A 499 16.03 3.41 25.07
C LYS A 499 17.39 3.97 25.46
N GLU A 500 18.47 3.36 24.97
CA GLU A 500 19.85 3.83 25.15
C GLU A 500 20.07 5.15 24.42
N HIS A 501 19.67 5.25 23.15
CA HIS A 501 19.80 6.45 22.33
C HIS A 501 19.08 7.67 22.93
N LEU A 502 17.87 7.47 23.47
CA LEU A 502 17.10 8.50 24.18
C LEU A 502 17.50 8.67 25.66
N GLN A 503 18.47 7.89 26.15
CA GLN A 503 18.99 7.92 27.53
C GLN A 503 17.93 7.76 28.62
N LEU A 504 16.89 6.94 28.38
CA LEU A 504 15.72 6.84 29.26
C LEU A 504 16.01 6.32 30.67
N ASN A 505 17.09 5.57 30.85
CA ASN A 505 17.47 4.98 32.15
C ASN A 505 18.67 5.69 32.81
N SER A 506 19.33 6.61 32.09
CA SER A 506 20.69 7.05 32.42
C SER A 506 20.99 8.48 31.93
N SER A 507 20.02 9.39 31.98
CA SER A 507 20.27 10.76 31.52
C SER A 507 21.37 11.41 32.35
N SER A 508 22.43 11.85 31.67
CA SER A 508 23.56 12.54 32.31
C SER A 508 23.23 13.99 32.70
N LYS A 509 22.14 14.54 32.16
CA LYS A 509 21.75 15.94 32.26
C LYS A 509 20.23 16.08 32.32
N PRO A 510 19.65 16.62 33.40
CA PRO A 510 18.19 16.72 33.57
C PRO A 510 17.47 17.42 32.41
N GLU A 511 18.09 18.42 31.78
CA GLU A 511 17.50 19.15 30.66
C GLU A 511 17.33 18.31 29.38
N PHE A 512 17.99 17.15 29.29
CA PHE A 512 17.86 16.19 28.18
C PHE A 512 17.10 14.92 28.59
N GLU A 513 16.47 14.88 29.76
CA GLU A 513 15.62 13.75 30.12
C GLU A 513 14.34 13.73 29.25
N VAL A 514 14.12 12.63 28.53
CA VAL A 514 12.94 12.42 27.68
C VAL A 514 11.85 11.68 28.47
N GLN A 515 10.72 12.35 28.70
CA GLN A 515 9.54 11.76 29.29
C GLN A 515 8.69 11.10 28.20
N VAL A 516 8.63 9.76 28.21
CA VAL A 516 7.79 9.00 27.28
C VAL A 516 6.38 8.88 27.86
N LEU A 517 5.39 9.32 27.09
CA LEU A 517 3.98 9.36 27.47
C LEU A 517 3.13 8.67 26.40
N LEU A 518 1.94 8.21 26.77
CA LEU A 518 1.02 7.57 25.84
C LEU A 518 0.63 8.54 24.72
N TYR A 519 0.55 8.05 23.47
CA TYR A 519 0.18 8.85 22.30
C TYR A 519 -1.11 9.63 22.51
N GLU A 520 -2.13 9.00 23.10
CA GLU A 520 -3.46 9.57 23.34
C GLU A 520 -3.49 10.65 24.44
N SER A 521 -2.43 10.73 25.26
CA SER A 521 -2.36 11.67 26.40
C SER A 521 -1.96 13.09 26.00
N ILE A 522 -1.59 13.33 24.74
CA ILE A 522 -1.11 14.64 24.24
C ILE A 522 -2.06 15.79 24.59
N LEU A 523 -3.37 15.60 24.46
CA LEU A 523 -4.34 16.66 24.71
C LEU A 523 -4.38 17.03 26.20
N THR A 524 -4.46 16.03 27.08
CA THR A 524 -4.48 16.20 28.54
C THR A 524 -3.20 16.86 29.04
N GLU A 525 -2.05 16.43 28.53
CA GLU A 525 -0.76 17.00 28.91
C GLU A 525 -0.59 18.43 28.39
N LEU A 526 -1.07 18.74 27.18
CA LEU A 526 -1.08 20.10 26.66
C LEU A 526 -1.99 21.02 27.47
N GLN A 527 -3.14 20.52 27.94
CA GLN A 527 -4.02 21.25 28.87
C GLN A 527 -3.30 21.55 30.19
N GLY A 528 -2.59 20.56 30.75
CA GLY A 528 -1.78 20.73 31.95
C GLY A 528 -0.68 21.78 31.77
N VAL A 529 0.05 21.73 30.64
CA VAL A 529 1.04 22.75 30.26
C VAL A 529 0.39 24.12 30.19
N CYS A 530 -0.75 24.25 29.52
CA CYS A 530 -1.46 25.52 29.37
C CYS A 530 -1.99 26.08 30.70
N GLY A 531 -2.44 25.23 31.61
CA GLY A 531 -2.89 25.63 32.95
C GLY A 531 -1.77 26.17 33.85
N GLY A 532 -0.52 25.81 33.57
CA GLY A 532 0.67 26.29 34.28
C GLY A 532 1.33 27.54 33.69
N LEU A 533 0.81 28.10 32.60
CA LEU A 533 1.44 29.23 31.91
C LEU A 533 1.32 30.54 32.69
N GLY A 534 2.44 31.25 32.83
CA GLY A 534 2.44 32.64 33.27
C GLY A 534 1.87 33.60 32.21
N PRO A 535 1.41 34.82 32.59
CA PRO A 535 0.67 35.72 31.68
C PRO A 535 1.38 36.11 30.37
N LYS A 536 2.72 36.10 30.34
CA LYS A 536 3.53 36.46 29.17
C LYS A 536 4.10 35.26 28.43
N GLU A 537 3.92 34.06 28.94
CA GLU A 537 4.48 32.86 28.35
C GLU A 537 3.76 32.50 27.06
N LYS A 538 4.52 31.93 26.14
CA LYS A 538 4.06 31.61 24.78
C LYS A 538 4.33 30.16 24.44
N VAL A 539 3.40 29.59 23.70
CA VAL A 539 3.50 28.24 23.15
C VAL A 539 3.57 28.35 21.63
N TRP A 540 4.68 27.91 21.06
CA TRP A 540 4.80 27.73 19.61
C TRP A 540 4.01 26.51 19.17
N ILE A 541 3.33 26.63 18.04
CA ILE A 541 2.67 25.53 17.34
C ILE A 541 2.63 25.87 15.85
N SER A 542 2.74 24.86 14.99
CA SER A 542 2.55 25.03 13.54
C SER A 542 1.13 25.54 13.25
N ASP A 543 0.96 26.42 12.27
CA ASP A 543 -0.37 26.81 11.79
C ASP A 543 -1.08 25.70 10.99
N LYS A 544 -0.30 24.72 10.51
CA LYS A 544 -0.80 23.47 9.92
C LYS A 544 -1.26 22.45 10.96
N ALA A 545 -0.89 22.62 12.24
CA ALA A 545 -1.30 21.68 13.29
C ALA A 545 -2.83 21.56 13.36
N SER A 546 -3.29 20.40 13.83
CA SER A 546 -4.73 20.14 14.00
C SER A 546 -5.42 21.24 14.80
N PHE A 547 -6.67 21.52 14.42
CA PHE A 547 -7.50 22.47 15.16
C PHE A 547 -7.68 22.04 16.62
N ALA A 548 -7.75 20.74 16.91
CA ALA A 548 -7.85 20.19 18.27
C ALA A 548 -6.71 20.68 19.19
N LEU A 549 -5.46 20.49 18.77
CA LEU A 549 -4.29 20.91 19.56
C LEU A 549 -4.15 22.42 19.59
N THR A 550 -4.34 23.07 18.44
CA THR A 550 -4.25 24.52 18.33
C THR A 550 -5.27 25.20 19.23
N ASN A 551 -6.52 24.74 19.21
CA ASN A 551 -7.61 25.33 19.99
C ASN A 551 -7.41 25.17 21.51
N THR A 552 -6.74 24.10 21.94
CA THR A 552 -6.40 23.84 23.35
C THR A 552 -5.49 24.91 23.93
N ILE A 553 -4.57 25.48 23.14
CA ILE A 553 -3.68 26.55 23.59
C ILE A 553 -4.47 27.86 23.65
N PRO A 554 -4.63 28.53 24.80
CA PRO A 554 -5.38 29.78 24.89
C PRO A 554 -4.83 30.84 23.94
N LYS A 555 -5.73 31.59 23.27
CA LYS A 555 -5.35 32.56 22.23
C LYS A 555 -4.28 33.57 22.68
N ILE A 556 -4.28 33.95 23.96
CA ILE A 556 -3.27 34.85 24.53
C ILE A 556 -1.88 34.22 24.65
N HIS A 557 -1.77 32.90 24.78
CA HIS A 557 -0.49 32.18 24.86
C HIS A 557 -0.05 31.58 23.52
N ARG A 558 -0.97 31.41 22.58
CA ARG A 558 -0.74 30.79 21.28
C ARG A 558 0.13 31.67 20.38
N SER A 559 1.23 31.10 19.89
CA SER A 559 2.11 31.71 18.90
C SER A 559 2.18 30.80 17.66
N PRO A 560 1.25 30.92 16.70
CA PRO A 560 1.29 30.11 15.49
C PRO A 560 2.51 30.47 14.63
N THR A 561 3.05 29.50 13.90
CA THR A 561 4.14 29.70 12.95
C THR A 561 3.89 28.90 11.68
N GLN A 562 4.12 29.54 10.53
CA GLN A 562 3.95 28.90 9.23
C GLN A 562 4.97 27.79 8.99
N TYR A 563 6.22 28.09 9.33
CA TYR A 563 7.32 27.12 9.33
C TYR A 563 7.91 27.06 10.73
N THR A 564 8.08 25.84 11.24
CA THR A 564 8.69 25.63 12.53
C THR A 564 10.21 25.83 12.43
N PRO A 565 10.91 26.08 13.55
CA PRO A 565 12.37 26.11 13.54
C PRO A 565 13.00 24.78 13.08
N ILE A 566 12.29 23.66 13.23
CA ILE A 566 12.76 22.34 12.79
C ILE A 566 12.60 22.20 11.28
N CYS A 567 11.44 22.58 10.72
CA CYS A 567 11.20 22.63 9.28
C CYS A 567 12.28 23.44 8.55
N LEU A 568 12.62 24.62 9.06
CA LEU A 568 13.69 25.45 8.51
C LEU A 568 15.08 24.80 8.64
N ALA A 569 15.38 24.20 9.80
CA ALA A 569 16.69 23.62 10.06
C ALA A 569 16.96 22.36 9.20
N LYS A 570 15.98 21.47 9.06
CA LYS A 570 16.15 20.21 8.30
C LYS A 570 16.14 20.41 6.78
N ALA A 571 15.57 21.52 6.30
CA ALA A 571 15.58 21.84 4.87
C ALA A 571 17.00 22.05 4.33
N VAL A 572 17.92 22.55 5.15
CA VAL A 572 19.33 22.75 4.81
C VAL A 572 20.15 21.57 5.34
N LYS A 573 20.59 20.70 4.44
CA LYS A 573 21.30 19.47 4.80
C LYS A 573 22.73 19.81 5.21
N ASN A 574 23.20 19.19 6.29
CA ASN A 574 24.60 19.31 6.68
C ASN A 574 25.51 18.44 5.79
N ALA A 575 26.83 18.59 5.92
CA ALA A 575 27.78 17.86 5.07
C ALA A 575 27.61 16.33 5.12
N THR A 576 27.28 15.75 6.28
CA THR A 576 27.05 14.31 6.42
C THR A 576 25.77 13.88 5.70
N GLU A 577 24.69 14.64 5.85
CA GLU A 577 23.41 14.39 5.16
C GLU A 577 23.57 14.55 3.64
N ILE A 578 24.29 15.57 3.15
CA ILE A 578 24.59 15.75 1.72
C ILE A 578 25.34 14.55 1.15
N GLU A 579 26.41 14.10 1.82
CA GLU A 579 27.16 12.93 1.37
C GLU A 579 26.33 11.64 1.45
N GLY A 580 25.42 11.54 2.42
CA GLY A 580 24.42 10.47 2.47
C GLY A 580 23.52 10.47 1.24
N MET A 581 22.95 11.62 0.90
CA MET A 581 22.11 11.78 -0.29
C MET A 581 22.86 11.42 -1.56
N ARG A 582 24.13 11.83 -1.72
CA ARG A 582 24.99 11.41 -2.85
C ARG A 582 25.13 9.89 -2.93
N ARG A 583 25.44 9.23 -1.82
CA ARG A 583 25.57 7.76 -1.78
C ARG A 583 24.26 7.06 -2.12
N ALA A 584 23.12 7.56 -1.61
CA ALA A 584 21.80 7.02 -1.92
C ALA A 584 21.51 7.10 -3.43
N HIS A 585 21.74 8.26 -4.05
CA HIS A 585 21.48 8.46 -5.47
C HIS A 585 22.43 7.68 -6.39
N ILE A 586 23.70 7.48 -5.99
CA ILE A 586 24.62 6.61 -6.72
C ILE A 586 24.12 5.15 -6.73
N LYS A 587 23.71 4.62 -5.57
CA LYS A 587 23.13 3.27 -5.45
C LYS A 587 21.85 3.14 -6.26
N ASP A 588 20.99 4.17 -6.24
CA ASP A 588 19.74 4.17 -6.98
C ASP A 588 19.97 4.22 -8.49
N ALA A 589 20.94 5.01 -8.94
CA ALA A 589 21.35 5.07 -10.34
C ALA A 589 21.90 3.73 -10.85
N VAL A 590 22.64 2.98 -10.03
CA VAL A 590 23.06 1.61 -10.35
C VAL A 590 21.84 0.72 -10.64
N ALA A 591 20.85 0.73 -9.74
CA ALA A 591 19.64 -0.07 -9.89
C ALA A 591 18.85 0.30 -11.16
N LEU A 592 18.76 1.60 -11.48
CA LEU A 592 18.09 2.07 -12.69
C LEU A 592 18.86 1.79 -13.98
N CYS A 593 20.19 1.85 -13.96
CA CYS A 593 21.00 1.42 -15.10
C CYS A 593 20.79 -0.08 -15.40
N GLU A 594 20.71 -0.91 -14.36
CA GLU A 594 20.34 -2.32 -14.53
C GLU A 594 18.92 -2.51 -15.05
N LEU A 595 17.97 -1.72 -14.55
CA LEU A 595 16.58 -1.77 -15.00
C LEU A 595 16.49 -1.46 -16.49
N PHE A 596 17.07 -0.35 -16.94
CA PHE A 596 16.98 0.04 -18.35
C PHE A 596 17.79 -0.90 -19.26
N ALA A 597 18.93 -1.43 -18.78
CA ALA A 597 19.66 -2.48 -19.50
C ALA A 597 18.86 -3.78 -19.64
N TRP A 598 18.01 -4.10 -18.66
CA TRP A 598 17.10 -5.23 -18.70
C TRP A 598 15.89 -4.94 -19.62
N LEU A 599 15.28 -3.76 -19.51
CA LEU A 599 14.14 -3.35 -20.34
C LEU A 599 14.48 -3.36 -21.83
N ASP A 600 15.66 -2.86 -22.22
CA ASP A 600 16.15 -2.92 -23.62
C ASP A 600 16.14 -4.34 -24.21
N LYS A 601 16.36 -5.35 -23.36
CA LYS A 601 16.43 -6.76 -23.78
C LYS A 601 15.07 -7.45 -23.73
N GLU A 602 14.24 -7.12 -22.74
CA GLU A 602 13.00 -7.86 -22.48
C GLU A 602 11.77 -7.25 -23.15
N VAL A 603 11.69 -5.92 -23.33
CA VAL A 603 10.55 -5.27 -24.00
C VAL A 603 10.33 -5.81 -25.43
N PRO A 604 11.37 -6.02 -26.28
CA PRO A 604 11.17 -6.61 -27.60
C PRO A 604 10.56 -8.02 -27.59
N LYS A 605 10.60 -8.74 -26.47
CA LYS A 605 10.00 -10.08 -26.32
C LYS A 605 8.50 -10.04 -26.03
N GLY A 606 7.95 -8.86 -25.70
CA GLY A 606 6.51 -8.65 -25.52
C GLY A 606 5.91 -9.19 -24.21
N THR A 607 6.74 -9.46 -23.20
CA THR A 607 6.29 -10.03 -21.90
C THR A 607 6.30 -9.02 -20.75
N VAL A 608 6.94 -7.86 -20.93
CA VAL A 608 7.06 -6.84 -19.88
C VAL A 608 5.78 -6.00 -19.83
N THR A 609 5.25 -5.82 -18.63
CA THR A 609 4.07 -5.01 -18.30
C THR A 609 4.44 -3.89 -17.33
N GLU A 610 3.57 -2.89 -17.17
CA GLU A 610 3.73 -1.79 -16.21
C GLU A 610 4.04 -2.32 -14.80
N ILE A 611 3.22 -3.23 -14.29
CA ILE A 611 3.43 -3.84 -12.96
C ILE A 611 4.77 -4.57 -12.91
N SER A 612 5.07 -5.43 -13.90
CA SER A 612 6.33 -6.20 -13.86
C SER A 612 7.58 -5.32 -13.98
N SER A 613 7.48 -4.15 -14.62
CA SER A 613 8.60 -3.20 -14.66
C SER A 613 8.74 -2.46 -13.34
N ALA A 614 7.64 -2.08 -12.68
CA ALA A 614 7.67 -1.51 -11.34
C ALA A 614 8.26 -2.50 -10.32
N ASP A 615 7.82 -3.75 -10.36
CA ASP A 615 8.34 -4.84 -9.54
C ASP A 615 9.83 -5.04 -9.78
N LYS A 616 10.27 -5.02 -11.05
CA LYS A 616 11.69 -5.17 -11.39
C LYS A 616 12.54 -4.01 -10.89
N ALA A 617 12.03 -2.78 -10.96
CA ALA A 617 12.70 -1.60 -10.42
C ALA A 617 12.90 -1.74 -8.89
N GLN A 618 11.86 -2.17 -8.17
CA GLN A 618 11.94 -2.43 -6.74
C GLN A 618 12.89 -3.59 -6.41
N GLU A 619 12.85 -4.69 -7.17
CA GLU A 619 13.75 -5.83 -7.02
C GLU A 619 15.21 -5.38 -7.09
N LEU A 620 15.57 -4.58 -8.09
CA LEU A 620 16.94 -4.09 -8.28
C LEU A 620 17.37 -3.13 -7.18
N ARG A 621 16.48 -2.25 -6.71
CA ARG A 621 16.74 -1.37 -5.55
C ARG A 621 16.96 -2.15 -4.26
N ARG A 622 16.19 -3.22 -4.02
CA ARG A 622 16.35 -4.10 -2.85
C ARG A 622 17.72 -4.76 -2.77
N GLN A 623 18.44 -4.89 -3.89
CA GLN A 623 19.80 -5.42 -3.91
C GLN A 623 20.85 -4.40 -3.43
N GLN A 624 20.51 -3.12 -3.40
CA GLN A 624 21.44 -2.06 -3.03
C GLN A 624 21.58 -1.99 -1.50
N LYS A 625 22.81 -1.71 -1.05
CA LYS A 625 23.13 -1.63 0.38
C LYS A 625 22.28 -0.56 1.07
N ASP A 626 21.80 -0.88 2.27
CA ASP A 626 21.02 0.02 3.13
C ASP A 626 19.68 0.50 2.52
N PHE A 627 19.15 -0.20 1.50
CA PHE A 627 17.77 -0.05 1.06
C PHE A 627 16.82 -0.35 2.23
N VAL A 628 15.79 0.47 2.39
CA VAL A 628 14.75 0.33 3.42
C VAL A 628 13.42 0.00 2.76
N ASP A 629 12.91 0.91 1.95
CA ASP A 629 11.68 0.72 1.17
C ASP A 629 11.64 1.66 -0.05
N LEU A 630 10.56 1.66 -0.81
CA LEU A 630 10.27 2.71 -1.79
C LEU A 630 9.96 4.05 -1.09
N SER A 631 10.22 5.18 -1.75
CA SER A 631 9.90 6.52 -1.24
C SER A 631 8.52 7.04 -1.66
N PHE A 632 7.87 6.34 -2.58
CA PHE A 632 6.46 6.48 -3.01
C PHE A 632 6.07 5.27 -3.90
N PRO A 633 4.78 5.05 -4.22
CA PRO A 633 4.39 4.02 -5.17
C PRO A 633 4.97 4.31 -6.57
N THR A 634 5.73 3.37 -7.14
CA THR A 634 6.26 3.51 -8.50
C THR A 634 5.15 3.77 -9.51
N ILE A 635 5.27 4.87 -10.25
CA ILE A 635 4.47 5.15 -11.44
C ILE A 635 5.18 4.47 -12.61
N SER A 636 4.55 3.45 -13.18
CA SER A 636 5.03 2.76 -14.39
C SER A 636 3.90 2.81 -15.41
N ALA A 637 4.11 3.55 -16.50
CA ALA A 637 3.02 3.96 -17.37
C ALA A 637 3.39 3.86 -18.85
N VAL A 638 2.55 3.16 -19.64
CA VAL A 638 2.74 2.96 -21.08
C VAL A 638 1.72 3.76 -21.88
N GLY A 639 2.21 4.50 -22.88
CA GLY A 639 1.38 5.22 -23.83
C GLY A 639 0.35 6.09 -23.10
N PRO A 640 -0.97 5.92 -23.33
CA PRO A 640 -2.00 6.78 -22.75
C PRO A 640 -2.00 6.86 -21.22
N ASN A 641 -1.52 5.82 -20.53
CA ASN A 641 -1.41 5.84 -19.07
C ASN A 641 -0.36 6.86 -18.60
N GLY A 642 0.65 7.16 -19.41
CA GLY A 642 1.67 8.17 -19.11
C GLY A 642 1.11 9.58 -19.00
N ALA A 643 -0.03 9.88 -19.64
CA ALA A 643 -0.71 11.17 -19.54
C ALA A 643 -1.40 11.38 -18.17
N ILE A 644 -1.60 10.31 -17.40
CA ILE A 644 -2.19 10.38 -16.06
C ILE A 644 -1.06 10.65 -15.05
N ILE A 645 -0.94 11.90 -14.61
CA ILE A 645 0.20 12.43 -13.84
C ILE A 645 0.59 11.52 -12.66
N HIS A 646 -0.38 11.10 -11.84
CA HIS A 646 -0.19 10.17 -10.70
C HIS A 646 -0.84 8.80 -11.00
N TYR A 647 -0.52 8.21 -12.15
CA TYR A 647 -0.97 6.85 -12.49
C TYR A 647 -0.40 5.82 -11.52
N SER A 648 -1.26 4.94 -11.00
CA SER A 648 -0.82 3.76 -10.26
C SER A 648 -1.26 2.51 -11.05
N PRO A 649 -0.32 1.63 -11.44
CA PRO A 649 -0.66 0.46 -12.24
C PRO A 649 -1.49 -0.53 -11.42
N LEU A 650 -2.69 -0.85 -11.91
CA LEU A 650 -3.57 -1.87 -11.34
C LEU A 650 -3.63 -3.09 -12.25
N PRO A 651 -3.85 -4.31 -11.73
CA PRO A 651 -3.93 -5.52 -12.56
C PRO A 651 -4.91 -5.41 -13.74
N GLU A 652 -6.00 -4.66 -13.57
CA GLU A 652 -7.01 -4.39 -14.59
C GLU A 652 -6.62 -3.35 -15.65
N THR A 653 -5.68 -2.45 -15.34
CA THR A 653 -5.17 -1.41 -16.26
C THR A 653 -3.75 -1.67 -16.73
N ASN A 654 -3.13 -2.76 -16.28
CA ASN A 654 -1.75 -3.14 -16.53
C ASN A 654 -1.48 -3.36 -18.04
N ARG A 655 -0.84 -2.39 -18.68
CA ARG A 655 -0.48 -2.45 -20.10
C ARG A 655 0.86 -3.17 -20.30
N THR A 656 1.01 -3.81 -21.46
CA THR A 656 2.28 -4.38 -21.92
C THR A 656 3.14 -3.27 -22.53
N LEU A 657 4.41 -3.19 -22.15
CA LEU A 657 5.39 -2.30 -22.78
C LEU A 657 5.63 -2.76 -24.22
N SER A 658 5.82 -1.81 -25.14
CA SER A 658 5.99 -2.10 -26.55
C SER A 658 7.09 -1.26 -27.19
N LEU A 659 7.41 -1.55 -28.46
CA LEU A 659 8.36 -0.76 -29.26
C LEU A 659 7.75 0.50 -29.86
N ASN A 660 6.44 0.71 -29.72
CA ASN A 660 5.69 1.73 -30.47
C ASN A 660 5.06 2.80 -29.58
N GLU A 661 5.25 2.72 -28.27
CA GLU A 661 4.65 3.64 -27.30
C GLU A 661 5.73 4.13 -26.34
N LEU A 662 5.55 5.37 -25.85
CA LEU A 662 6.35 5.90 -24.76
C LEU A 662 6.14 5.09 -23.48
N TYR A 663 7.21 4.98 -22.71
CA TYR A 663 7.22 4.41 -21.37
C TYR A 663 7.77 5.44 -20.40
N LEU A 664 6.96 5.82 -19.42
CA LEU A 664 7.33 6.68 -18.31
C LEU A 664 7.47 5.81 -17.06
N ILE A 665 8.62 5.94 -16.39
CA ILE A 665 8.81 5.39 -15.04
C ILE A 665 9.26 6.49 -14.11
N ASP A 666 8.47 6.69 -13.05
CA ASP A 666 8.80 7.55 -11.92
C ASP A 666 8.81 6.72 -10.65
N SER A 667 9.95 6.75 -9.95
CA SER A 667 10.19 5.86 -8.83
C SER A 667 11.36 6.32 -7.99
N GLY A 668 11.29 6.06 -6.68
CA GLY A 668 12.37 6.35 -5.75
C GLY A 668 12.43 5.36 -4.59
N ALA A 669 13.45 5.52 -3.75
CA ALA A 669 13.65 4.69 -2.57
C ALA A 669 14.13 5.45 -1.34
N GLN A 670 13.82 4.86 -0.19
CA GLN A 670 14.40 5.17 1.10
C GLN A 670 15.64 4.31 1.30
N PHE A 671 16.77 4.95 1.53
CA PHE A 671 17.99 4.35 2.03
C PHE A 671 18.30 4.91 3.41
N LYS A 672 19.05 4.18 4.26
CA LYS A 672 19.53 4.77 5.52
C LYS A 672 20.35 6.05 5.32
N ASP A 673 21.00 6.16 4.16
CA ASP A 673 21.79 7.32 3.76
C ASP A 673 20.95 8.52 3.27
N GLY A 674 19.74 8.32 2.74
CA GLY A 674 19.01 9.37 2.02
C GLY A 674 17.76 8.87 1.30
N THR A 675 17.03 9.80 0.68
CA THR A 675 15.80 9.53 -0.08
C THR A 675 16.02 9.89 -1.54
N THR A 676 15.53 9.07 -2.47
CA THR A 676 15.63 9.33 -3.92
C THR A 676 14.27 9.56 -4.56
N ASP A 677 14.30 10.29 -5.66
CA ASP A 677 13.17 10.56 -6.55
C ASP A 677 13.69 10.74 -7.98
N VAL A 678 13.07 10.08 -8.95
CA VAL A 678 13.57 10.10 -10.34
C VAL A 678 12.54 9.57 -11.33
N THR A 679 12.21 10.43 -12.27
CA THR A 679 11.46 10.09 -13.48
C THR A 679 12.35 10.04 -14.73
N ARG A 680 12.16 8.99 -15.52
CA ARG A 680 12.64 8.92 -16.91
C ARG A 680 11.51 8.53 -17.84
N THR A 681 11.45 9.22 -18.98
CA THR A 681 10.59 8.84 -20.11
C THR A 681 11.46 8.31 -21.24
N VAL A 682 11.15 7.12 -21.75
CA VAL A 682 11.92 6.42 -22.78
C VAL A 682 10.99 5.85 -23.85
N HIS A 683 11.55 5.56 -25.01
CA HIS A 683 10.89 4.81 -26.07
C HIS A 683 11.77 3.61 -26.44
N PHE A 684 11.19 2.45 -26.79
CA PHE A 684 11.98 1.24 -27.11
C PHE A 684 12.17 1.01 -28.62
N GLY A 685 11.30 1.55 -29.47
CA GLY A 685 11.52 1.64 -30.93
C GLY A 685 11.85 3.07 -31.38
N THR A 686 11.10 3.56 -32.37
CA THR A 686 11.25 4.90 -32.97
C THR A 686 10.14 5.85 -32.52
N PRO A 687 10.43 6.90 -31.72
CA PRO A 687 9.41 7.88 -31.33
C PRO A 687 8.99 8.75 -32.52
N THR A 688 7.75 9.23 -32.49
CA THR A 688 7.18 10.16 -33.47
C THR A 688 7.83 11.55 -33.37
N ALA A 689 7.68 12.36 -34.42
CA ALA A 689 8.18 13.74 -34.42
C ALA A 689 7.57 14.58 -33.28
N TYR A 690 6.27 14.40 -33.02
CA TYR A 690 5.56 15.13 -31.97
C TYR A 690 6.00 14.72 -30.55
N GLU A 691 6.20 13.41 -30.31
CA GLU A 691 6.76 12.93 -29.04
C GLU A 691 8.16 13.48 -28.80
N LYS A 692 9.01 13.52 -29.83
CA LYS A 692 10.36 14.11 -29.74
C LYS A 692 10.33 15.62 -29.49
N GLU A 693 9.44 16.34 -30.16
CA GLU A 693 9.26 17.78 -29.99
C GLU A 693 8.86 18.11 -28.55
N CYS A 694 7.81 17.45 -28.03
CA CYS A 694 7.35 17.63 -26.65
C CYS A 694 8.43 17.24 -25.63
N PHE A 695 9.12 16.10 -25.84
CA PHE A 695 10.22 15.68 -24.98
C PHE A 695 11.34 16.71 -24.94
N THR A 696 11.64 17.31 -26.09
CA THR A 696 12.69 18.33 -26.19
C THR A 696 12.30 19.62 -25.49
N TYR A 697 11.03 20.05 -25.52
CA TYR A 697 10.57 21.18 -24.71
C TYR A 697 10.71 20.93 -23.21
N VAL A 698 10.29 19.73 -22.75
CA VAL A 698 10.47 19.33 -21.35
C VAL A 698 11.94 19.31 -20.96
N LEU A 699 12.81 18.75 -21.81
CA LEU A 699 14.25 18.74 -21.60
C LEU A 699 14.85 20.16 -21.54
N LYS A 700 14.42 21.08 -22.40
CA LYS A 700 14.87 22.47 -22.36
C LYS A 700 14.46 23.15 -21.05
N GLY A 701 13.24 22.92 -20.59
CA GLY A 701 12.77 23.40 -19.29
C GLY A 701 13.61 22.89 -18.13
N TYR A 702 13.86 21.58 -18.12
CA TYR A 702 14.70 20.89 -17.14
C TYR A 702 16.14 21.47 -17.13
N ILE A 703 16.78 21.60 -18.30
CA ILE A 703 18.13 22.20 -18.40
C ILE A 703 18.12 23.66 -17.93
N ALA A 704 17.05 24.42 -18.20
CA ALA A 704 16.96 25.82 -17.80
C ALA A 704 16.97 26.00 -16.28
N ILE A 705 16.36 25.08 -15.53
CA ILE A 705 16.44 25.05 -14.07
C ILE A 705 17.84 24.61 -13.63
N ASN A 706 18.29 23.44 -14.06
CA ASN A 706 19.58 22.86 -13.64
C ASN A 706 20.78 23.79 -13.90
N ALA A 707 20.77 24.51 -15.02
CA ALA A 707 21.85 25.43 -15.41
C ALA A 707 21.64 26.89 -14.95
N ALA A 708 20.60 27.17 -14.15
CA ALA A 708 20.32 28.51 -13.65
C ALA A 708 21.37 28.94 -12.62
N VAL A 709 21.90 30.16 -12.79
CA VAL A 709 22.71 30.84 -11.77
C VAL A 709 21.90 32.00 -11.23
N PHE A 710 21.62 31.99 -9.93
CA PHE A 710 20.72 32.95 -9.29
C PHE A 710 21.33 33.51 -7.98
N PRO A 711 20.95 34.73 -7.55
CA PRO A 711 21.46 35.29 -6.30
C PRO A 711 21.04 34.48 -5.07
N SER A 712 21.89 34.43 -4.04
CA SER A 712 21.52 33.84 -2.75
C SER A 712 20.27 34.51 -2.15
N GLY A 713 19.37 33.71 -1.58
CA GLY A 713 18.09 34.18 -1.04
C GLY A 713 17.01 34.43 -2.11
N THR A 714 17.17 33.88 -3.32
CA THR A 714 16.09 33.82 -4.31
C THR A 714 15.13 32.70 -3.91
N LYS A 715 13.83 32.97 -3.93
CA LYS A 715 12.79 31.96 -3.68
C LYS A 715 12.65 31.02 -4.87
N GLY A 716 12.34 29.75 -4.62
CA GLY A 716 12.28 28.74 -5.66
C GLY A 716 11.12 28.97 -6.65
N HIS A 717 9.99 29.53 -6.22
CA HIS A 717 8.89 29.85 -7.14
C HIS A 717 9.29 30.81 -8.27
N LEU A 718 10.32 31.64 -8.08
CA LEU A 718 10.81 32.57 -9.10
C LEU A 718 11.54 31.85 -10.25
N LEU A 719 11.89 30.58 -10.06
CA LEU A 719 12.56 29.74 -11.06
C LEU A 719 11.56 28.91 -11.87
N ASP A 720 10.33 28.67 -11.36
CA ASP A 720 9.33 27.78 -11.97
C ASP A 720 9.05 28.10 -13.45
N SER A 721 8.98 29.38 -13.81
CA SER A 721 8.72 29.78 -15.21
C SER A 721 9.86 29.45 -16.18
N PHE A 722 11.10 29.22 -15.70
CA PHE A 722 12.20 28.79 -16.57
C PHE A 722 11.93 27.40 -17.16
N ALA A 723 11.32 26.51 -16.37
CA ALA A 723 10.95 25.17 -16.81
C ALA A 723 9.79 25.15 -17.81
N ARG A 724 8.97 26.20 -17.84
CA ARG A 724 7.76 26.28 -18.66
C ARG A 724 7.94 27.02 -19.99
N SER A 725 8.95 27.88 -20.10
CA SER A 725 9.10 28.82 -21.22
C SER A 725 8.98 28.14 -22.59
N ALA A 726 9.69 27.01 -22.80
CA ALA A 726 9.69 26.30 -24.07
C ALA A 726 8.33 25.67 -24.41
N LEU A 727 7.58 25.20 -23.41
CA LEU A 727 6.22 24.69 -23.60
C LEU A 727 5.24 25.83 -23.91
N TRP A 728 5.32 26.92 -23.15
CA TRP A 728 4.43 28.09 -23.31
C TRP A 728 4.58 28.76 -24.68
N GLU A 729 5.78 28.82 -25.24
CA GLU A 729 6.03 29.32 -26.59
C GLU A 729 5.24 28.55 -27.67
N SER A 730 4.92 27.27 -27.39
CA SER A 730 4.11 26.39 -28.25
C SER A 730 2.68 26.21 -27.75
N GLY A 731 2.23 26.98 -26.74
CA GLY A 731 0.88 26.91 -26.19
C GLY A 731 0.59 25.67 -25.32
N LEU A 732 1.63 24.99 -24.83
CA LEU A 732 1.55 23.81 -23.97
C LEU A 732 1.88 24.16 -22.52
N ASP A 733 1.49 23.31 -21.55
CA ASP A 733 1.83 23.47 -20.12
C ASP A 733 1.72 22.12 -19.38
N TYR A 734 2.05 22.10 -18.08
CA TYR A 734 1.84 20.97 -17.16
C TYR A 734 1.23 21.41 -15.82
N LEU A 735 0.26 20.65 -15.31
CA LEU A 735 -0.59 21.04 -14.18
C LEU A 735 -0.04 20.64 -12.78
N HIS A 736 1.28 20.60 -12.62
CA HIS A 736 1.97 20.41 -11.33
C HIS A 736 3.11 21.42 -11.15
N GLY A 737 3.70 21.47 -9.96
CA GLY A 737 4.88 22.32 -9.69
C GLY A 737 6.10 21.78 -10.44
N THR A 738 7.13 22.61 -10.63
CA THR A 738 8.40 22.18 -11.25
C THR A 738 9.28 21.36 -10.32
N GLY A 739 9.09 21.48 -9.00
CA GLY A 739 9.75 20.61 -8.03
C GLY A 739 9.41 20.92 -6.57
N HIS A 740 9.88 20.07 -5.68
CA HIS A 740 9.67 20.11 -4.23
C HIS A 740 10.98 19.83 -3.49
N GLY A 741 11.09 20.20 -2.21
CA GLY A 741 12.22 19.74 -1.40
C GLY A 741 12.18 18.24 -1.15
N VAL A 742 13.34 17.64 -0.87
CA VAL A 742 13.50 16.20 -0.60
C VAL A 742 14.20 15.98 0.73
N GLY A 743 13.61 15.15 1.61
CA GLY A 743 14.15 14.82 2.92
C GLY A 743 15.34 13.86 2.89
N CYS A 744 16.13 13.82 3.97
CA CYS A 744 17.25 12.89 4.11
C CYS A 744 16.81 11.65 4.91
N PHE A 745 16.50 10.55 4.19
CA PHE A 745 15.83 9.37 4.73
C PHE A 745 14.54 9.77 5.47
N LEU A 746 13.73 10.61 4.84
CA LEU A 746 12.48 11.19 5.37
C LEU A 746 11.48 11.27 4.21
N ASN A 747 10.45 12.11 4.32
CA ASN A 747 9.48 12.31 3.24
C ASN A 747 10.18 12.72 1.94
N VAL A 748 9.76 12.12 0.83
CA VAL A 748 10.23 12.51 -0.51
C VAL A 748 9.76 13.92 -0.88
N HIS A 749 8.56 14.30 -0.45
CA HIS A 749 8.07 15.67 -0.50
C HIS A 749 8.29 16.39 0.84
N GLU A 750 9.30 17.25 0.88
CA GLU A 750 9.71 17.99 2.08
C GLU A 750 9.69 19.51 1.85
N GLY A 751 8.86 20.22 2.62
CA GLY A 751 8.92 21.69 2.67
C GLY A 751 10.06 22.22 3.55
N PRO A 752 10.31 23.55 3.57
CA PRO A 752 9.47 24.59 2.97
C PRO A 752 9.99 25.13 1.63
N CYS A 753 11.17 24.69 1.18
CA CYS A 753 11.68 25.01 -0.15
C CYS A 753 10.97 24.18 -1.23
N GLY A 754 10.89 24.70 -2.44
CA GLY A 754 10.28 24.07 -3.60
C GLY A 754 10.26 25.01 -4.80
N ILE A 755 9.95 24.51 -5.98
CA ILE A 755 9.89 25.27 -7.24
C ILE A 755 8.48 25.11 -7.80
N SER A 756 7.58 26.03 -7.47
CA SER A 756 6.18 25.91 -7.87
C SER A 756 5.46 27.25 -7.92
N TYR A 757 4.64 27.46 -8.95
CA TYR A 757 3.74 28.61 -9.05
C TYR A 757 2.65 28.62 -7.96
N LYS A 758 2.37 27.48 -7.32
CA LYS A 758 1.26 27.35 -6.35
C LYS A 758 1.53 28.11 -5.04
N THR A 759 2.79 28.39 -4.72
CA THR A 759 3.19 28.96 -3.42
C THR A 759 4.17 30.11 -3.60
N PHE A 760 3.77 31.32 -3.19
CA PHE A 760 4.67 32.48 -3.07
C PHE A 760 5.40 32.54 -1.71
N ALA A 761 4.91 31.78 -0.74
CA ALA A 761 5.39 31.77 0.63
C ALA A 761 6.47 30.71 0.90
N ASP A 762 7.07 30.14 -0.14
CA ASP A 762 8.25 29.27 -0.02
C ASP A 762 9.44 30.03 0.60
N GLU A 763 10.31 29.30 1.28
CA GLU A 763 11.53 29.88 1.86
C GLU A 763 12.57 30.14 0.77
N PRO A 764 13.43 31.18 0.94
CA PRO A 764 14.53 31.43 0.04
C PRO A 764 15.46 30.21 -0.10
N LEU A 765 15.92 29.92 -1.32
CA LEU A 765 16.89 28.86 -1.55
C LEU A 765 18.26 29.24 -0.96
N GLU A 766 18.85 28.27 -0.26
CA GLU A 766 20.16 28.35 0.38
C GLU A 766 21.01 27.12 0.03
N ALA A 767 22.35 27.28 0.06
CA ALA A 767 23.26 26.18 -0.20
C ALA A 767 23.05 25.06 0.83
N GLY A 768 22.97 23.81 0.35
CA GLY A 768 22.65 22.64 1.17
C GLY A 768 21.17 22.23 1.13
N MET A 769 20.28 23.06 0.57
CA MET A 769 18.92 22.61 0.25
C MET A 769 18.93 21.62 -0.90
N ILE A 770 18.03 20.64 -0.87
CA ILE A 770 17.87 19.62 -1.91
C ILE A 770 16.42 19.68 -2.40
N VAL A 771 16.24 19.79 -3.71
CA VAL A 771 14.92 19.87 -4.38
C VAL A 771 14.89 18.96 -5.62
N SER A 772 13.70 18.56 -6.08
CA SER A 772 13.50 18.01 -7.42
C SER A 772 13.48 19.12 -8.49
N ASP A 773 13.80 18.74 -9.72
CA ASP A 773 13.54 19.47 -10.95
C ASP A 773 12.90 18.49 -11.94
N GLU A 774 11.59 18.59 -12.12
CA GLU A 774 10.73 17.56 -12.70
C GLU A 774 9.68 18.08 -13.71
N PRO A 775 10.01 18.95 -14.68
CA PRO A 775 9.03 19.40 -15.67
C PRO A 775 8.45 18.23 -16.47
N GLY A 776 7.25 18.43 -17.01
CA GLY A 776 6.56 17.42 -17.79
C GLY A 776 5.63 17.99 -18.86
N PHE A 777 5.01 17.10 -19.61
CA PHE A 777 3.94 17.37 -20.56
C PHE A 777 3.07 16.11 -20.70
N TYR A 778 1.76 16.28 -20.75
CA TYR A 778 0.80 15.17 -20.72
C TYR A 778 -0.25 15.35 -21.81
N GLU A 779 -0.20 14.52 -22.85
CA GLU A 779 -1.15 14.52 -23.96
C GLU A 779 -2.26 13.50 -23.68
N ASP A 780 -3.43 14.00 -23.28
CA ASP A 780 -4.56 13.18 -22.84
C ASP A 780 -4.92 12.08 -23.84
N GLY A 781 -4.91 10.83 -23.36
CA GLY A 781 -5.24 9.67 -24.19
C GLY A 781 -4.14 9.22 -25.15
N SER A 782 -2.95 9.85 -25.13
CA SER A 782 -1.84 9.50 -26.01
C SER A 782 -0.56 9.12 -25.24
N PHE A 783 0.09 10.06 -24.55
CA PHE A 783 1.34 9.82 -23.83
C PHE A 783 1.59 10.88 -22.77
N GLY A 784 2.55 10.62 -21.87
CA GLY A 784 3.09 11.65 -21.00
C GLY A 784 4.60 11.56 -20.90
N ILE A 785 5.20 12.70 -20.61
CA ILE A 785 6.63 12.90 -20.50
C ILE A 785 6.90 13.63 -19.20
N ARG A 786 7.84 13.13 -18.42
CA ARG A 786 8.47 13.83 -17.31
C ARG A 786 9.95 13.47 -17.28
N ILE A 787 10.79 14.47 -17.00
CA ILE A 787 12.22 14.32 -16.81
C ILE A 787 12.53 14.90 -15.46
N GLU A 788 13.00 14.07 -14.54
CA GLU A 788 13.19 14.48 -13.16
C GLU A 788 14.54 14.08 -12.61
N ASN A 789 15.20 15.03 -11.96
CA ASN A 789 16.34 14.78 -11.09
C ASN A 789 16.16 15.47 -9.74
N VAL A 790 16.70 14.86 -8.70
CA VAL A 790 16.99 15.54 -7.44
C VAL A 790 18.30 16.32 -7.60
N VAL A 791 18.29 17.58 -7.16
CA VAL A 791 19.40 18.53 -7.27
C VAL A 791 19.73 19.16 -5.92
N LEU A 792 21.02 19.39 -5.68
CA LEU A 792 21.57 20.09 -4.53
C LEU A 792 21.81 21.57 -4.90
N VAL A 793 21.34 22.48 -4.06
CA VAL A 793 21.69 23.91 -4.17
C VAL A 793 23.12 24.12 -3.69
N VAL A 794 23.99 24.63 -4.57
CA VAL A 794 25.42 24.86 -4.28
C VAL A 794 25.85 26.29 -4.62
N PRO A 795 26.91 26.82 -3.99
CA PRO A 795 27.46 28.12 -4.36
C PRO A 795 27.97 28.17 -5.81
N ALA A 796 27.64 29.23 -6.52
CA ALA A 796 28.13 29.52 -7.87
C ALA A 796 29.17 30.66 -7.88
N LYS A 797 30.06 30.65 -8.86
CA LYS A 797 31.08 31.70 -9.08
C LYS A 797 30.89 32.40 -10.43
N PRO A 798 29.86 33.26 -10.57
CA PRO A 798 29.66 34.01 -11.80
C PRO A 798 30.79 35.05 -12.01
N LYS A 799 30.88 35.60 -13.23
CA LYS A 799 31.89 36.58 -13.65
C LYS A 799 32.02 37.80 -12.72
N TYR A 800 30.91 38.24 -12.13
CA TYR A 800 30.85 39.39 -11.23
C TYR A 800 30.10 39.03 -9.95
N ASN A 801 30.53 39.58 -8.82
CA ASN A 801 29.83 39.44 -7.53
C ASN A 801 29.14 40.76 -7.16
N TYR A 802 27.91 40.96 -7.63
CA TYR A 802 27.17 42.19 -7.40
C TYR A 802 26.81 42.36 -5.91
N ARG A 803 27.33 43.44 -5.30
CA ARG A 803 27.11 43.80 -3.88
C ARG A 803 27.48 42.69 -2.87
N ASN A 804 28.40 41.81 -3.23
CA ASN A 804 28.83 40.68 -2.38
C ASN A 804 27.68 39.78 -1.92
N ARG A 805 26.58 39.70 -2.69
CA ARG A 805 25.42 38.88 -2.33
C ARG A 805 25.68 37.38 -2.44
N GLY A 806 26.66 36.99 -3.27
CA GLY A 806 26.87 35.59 -3.65
C GLY A 806 25.84 35.12 -4.66
N SER A 807 26.05 33.92 -5.19
CA SER A 807 25.16 33.28 -6.14
C SER A 807 25.13 31.78 -5.89
N LEU A 808 24.07 31.14 -6.33
CA LEU A 808 23.78 29.73 -6.22
C LEU A 808 23.53 29.15 -7.61
N THR A 809 23.68 27.84 -7.72
CA THR A 809 23.33 27.01 -8.88
C THR A 809 22.91 25.64 -8.36
N PHE A 810 22.49 24.75 -9.24
CA PHE A 810 22.16 23.37 -8.91
C PHE A 810 23.27 22.40 -9.31
N GLU A 811 23.42 21.33 -8.53
CA GLU A 811 24.25 20.17 -8.82
C GLU A 811 23.36 18.92 -8.79
N PRO A 812 23.29 18.12 -9.88
CA PRO A 812 22.44 16.94 -9.90
C PRO A 812 22.98 15.85 -8.96
N LEU A 813 22.10 15.32 -8.10
CA LEU A 813 22.36 14.12 -7.32
C LEU A 813 21.96 12.87 -8.12
N THR A 814 20.86 12.94 -8.86
CA THR A 814 20.43 11.87 -9.76
C THR A 814 21.35 11.77 -10.98
N LEU A 815 22.00 10.62 -11.16
CA LEU A 815 22.95 10.37 -12.25
C LEU A 815 22.49 9.22 -13.16
N VAL A 816 21.36 9.40 -13.83
CA VAL A 816 20.76 8.40 -14.75
C VAL A 816 20.67 9.01 -16.15
N PRO A 817 21.11 8.31 -17.22
CA PRO A 817 21.07 8.85 -18.57
C PRO A 817 19.67 9.33 -18.99
N ILE A 818 19.65 10.38 -19.83
CA ILE A 818 18.44 10.88 -20.49
C ILE A 818 18.52 10.42 -21.95
N GLN A 819 17.48 9.72 -22.43
CA GLN A 819 17.56 8.98 -23.69
C GLN A 819 17.70 9.90 -24.91
N VAL A 820 18.86 9.87 -25.57
CA VAL A 820 19.21 10.78 -26.69
C VAL A 820 18.23 10.69 -27.87
N LYS A 821 17.74 9.49 -28.22
CA LYS A 821 16.82 9.34 -29.38
C LYS A 821 15.46 10.04 -29.20
N MET A 822 15.09 10.37 -27.97
CA MET A 822 13.91 11.19 -27.68
C MET A 822 14.13 12.68 -28.00
N MET A 823 15.38 13.12 -28.11
CA MET A 823 15.73 14.51 -28.36
C MET A 823 15.62 14.83 -29.85
N ASN A 824 14.98 15.95 -30.17
CA ASN A 824 15.20 16.66 -31.41
C ASN A 824 16.38 17.60 -31.22
N THR A 825 17.59 17.11 -31.54
CA THR A 825 18.84 17.84 -31.26
C THR A 825 18.89 19.20 -31.95
N ASP A 826 18.28 19.34 -33.13
CA ASP A 826 18.23 20.62 -33.88
C ASP A 826 17.50 21.75 -33.12
N MET A 827 16.66 21.42 -32.15
CA MET A 827 15.98 22.39 -31.29
C MET A 827 16.84 22.82 -30.08
N LEU A 828 17.94 22.12 -29.80
CA LEU A 828 18.83 22.41 -28.67
C LEU A 828 19.87 23.46 -29.07
N THR A 829 20.03 24.47 -28.22
CA THR A 829 21.15 25.41 -28.30
C THR A 829 22.47 24.71 -27.96
N GLN A 830 23.60 25.29 -28.38
CA GLN A 830 24.91 24.72 -28.04
C GLN A 830 25.10 24.54 -26.53
N LYS A 831 24.65 25.51 -25.70
CA LYS A 831 24.73 25.41 -24.24
C LYS A 831 23.96 24.21 -23.69
N GLU A 832 22.79 23.91 -24.25
CA GLU A 832 21.98 22.76 -23.83
C GLU A 832 22.62 21.45 -24.27
N ARG A 833 23.23 21.43 -25.46
CA ARG A 833 24.00 20.28 -25.95
C ARG A 833 25.19 19.97 -25.06
N ASP A 834 25.99 20.98 -24.75
CA ASP A 834 27.14 20.87 -23.85
C ASP A 834 26.71 20.41 -22.45
N TRP A 835 25.55 20.87 -21.96
CA TRP A 835 25.01 20.43 -20.68
C TRP A 835 24.66 18.94 -20.69
N VAL A 836 24.01 18.44 -21.74
CA VAL A 836 23.65 17.01 -21.86
C VAL A 836 24.91 16.14 -21.89
N ASP A 837 25.91 16.52 -22.68
CA ASP A 837 27.17 15.78 -22.80
C ASP A 837 27.93 15.73 -21.48
N GLU A 838 28.02 16.86 -20.77
CA GLU A 838 28.70 16.92 -19.46
C GLU A 838 27.92 16.12 -18.39
N TYR A 839 26.58 16.20 -18.38
CA TYR A 839 25.76 15.38 -17.48
C TYR A 839 25.94 13.88 -17.74
N HIS A 840 25.92 13.45 -19.00
CA HIS A 840 26.13 12.06 -19.40
C HIS A 840 27.55 11.57 -19.08
N LYS A 841 28.55 12.43 -19.24
CA LYS A 841 29.93 12.14 -18.82
C LYS A 841 30.00 11.92 -17.31
N GLN A 842 29.37 12.78 -16.50
CA GLN A 842 29.31 12.58 -15.04
C GLN A 842 28.61 11.28 -14.66
N CYS A 843 27.50 10.94 -15.31
CA CYS A 843 26.84 9.64 -15.12
C CYS A 843 27.81 8.48 -15.40
N ARG A 844 28.53 8.54 -16.52
CA ARG A 844 29.49 7.51 -16.92
C ARG A 844 30.65 7.38 -15.94
N GLU A 845 31.21 8.48 -15.46
CA GLU A 845 32.37 8.48 -14.57
C GLU A 845 31.99 7.99 -13.17
N VAL A 846 30.92 8.53 -12.58
CA VAL A 846 30.54 8.23 -11.19
C VAL A 846 29.82 6.89 -11.09
N VAL A 847 28.75 6.70 -11.87
CA VAL A 847 27.94 5.47 -11.79
C VAL A 847 28.66 4.31 -12.48
N GLY A 848 29.45 4.58 -13.52
CA GLY A 848 30.27 3.55 -14.17
C GLY A 848 31.31 2.95 -13.23
N ALA A 849 32.00 3.78 -12.44
CA ALA A 849 32.93 3.30 -11.43
C ALA A 849 32.25 2.43 -10.36
N GLU A 850 31.03 2.80 -9.93
CA GLU A 850 30.27 2.01 -8.96
C GLU A 850 29.74 0.70 -9.56
N LEU A 851 29.26 0.70 -10.81
CA LEU A 851 28.84 -0.50 -11.54
C LEU A 851 30.00 -1.49 -11.69
N GLU A 852 31.20 -0.99 -12.04
CA GLU A 852 32.42 -1.78 -12.12
C GLU A 852 32.79 -2.38 -10.75
N ARG A 853 32.76 -1.56 -9.69
CA ARG A 853 33.01 -2.00 -8.31
C ARG A 853 32.04 -3.09 -7.85
N GLN A 854 30.78 -3.03 -8.26
CA GLN A 854 29.76 -4.05 -7.96
C GLN A 854 29.77 -5.25 -8.93
N GLY A 855 30.61 -5.25 -9.97
CA GLY A 855 30.68 -6.33 -10.97
C GLY A 855 29.50 -6.38 -11.96
N ARG A 856 28.77 -5.27 -12.14
CA ARG A 856 27.55 -5.18 -12.96
C ARG A 856 27.84 -4.83 -14.43
N HIS A 857 28.63 -5.69 -15.07
CA HIS A 857 29.19 -5.46 -16.42
C HIS A 857 28.15 -5.16 -17.50
N ALA A 858 27.00 -5.85 -17.49
CA ALA A 858 25.96 -5.64 -18.51
C ALA A 858 25.34 -4.24 -18.44
N ALA A 859 25.11 -3.73 -17.22
CA ALA A 859 24.61 -2.38 -17.00
C ALA A 859 25.68 -1.32 -17.27
N LEU A 860 26.96 -1.61 -16.99
CA LEU A 860 28.07 -0.72 -17.36
C LEU A 860 28.16 -0.53 -18.89
N GLN A 861 28.05 -1.61 -19.66
CA GLN A 861 28.05 -1.52 -21.13
C GLN A 861 26.84 -0.74 -21.66
N TRP A 862 25.67 -0.93 -21.04
CA TRP A 862 24.49 -0.12 -21.33
C TRP A 862 24.73 1.37 -21.04
N LEU A 863 25.27 1.70 -19.85
CA LEU A 863 25.55 3.08 -19.44
C LEU A 863 26.52 3.77 -20.40
N ILE A 864 27.60 3.10 -20.82
CA ILE A 864 28.57 3.65 -21.77
C ILE A 864 27.89 4.00 -23.11
N ARG A 865 26.97 3.16 -23.59
CA ARG A 865 26.24 3.39 -24.84
C ARG A 865 25.26 4.56 -24.72
N GLU A 866 24.50 4.62 -23.63
CA GLU A 866 23.47 5.65 -23.42
C GLU A 866 24.02 7.02 -22.97
N THR A 867 25.32 7.11 -22.73
CA THR A 867 26.00 8.36 -22.35
C THR A 867 26.92 8.90 -23.45
N GLN A 868 26.85 8.38 -24.67
CA GLN A 868 27.67 8.91 -25.77
C GLN A 868 27.31 10.37 -26.06
N PRO A 869 28.30 11.21 -26.43
CA PRO A 869 28.01 12.59 -26.80
C PRO A 869 26.99 12.67 -27.92
N ILE A 870 26.14 13.68 -27.88
CA ILE A 870 25.14 13.90 -28.91
C ILE A 870 25.78 14.44 -30.20
N ALA A 871 25.25 14.01 -31.35
CA ALA A 871 25.79 14.35 -32.67
C ALA A 871 25.44 15.77 -33.15
#